data_AF-A0A8B1NTM4-F1
#
_entry.id   AF-A0A8B1NTM4-F1
#
_cell.length_a   1.000
_cell.length_b   1.000
_cell.length_c   1.000
_cell.angle_alpha   90.00
_cell.angle_beta   90.00
_cell.angle_gamma   90.00
#
_symmetry.space_group_name_H-M   'P 1'
#
loop_
_entity.id
_entity.type
_entity.pdbx_description
1 polymer ?
#
loop_
_entity_poly.entity_id
_entity_poly.type
_entity_poly.pdbx_seq_one_letter_code
_entity_poly.pdbx_strand_id
1 'polypeptide(L)'
;MTDHDHPSGRRAAGRRRRCAALIAAGALLPLPALSGCSSDEREASVSASQDIAPAPRGELKNGGTLRWAIDAMPGTLNAFQSDADATTARITGAVLPSMFTLDGNGRPQRNADYLDAADVTARDPKQIVTYKINPKARWSDGSALTAADFIAQWNALRGKNNAFWTARNAGYDRIGKVEQGAGAHEVKVTFARPYADWRSLFTPLYPRSVMGSPDAFNEDAREQLKVGAGPFLVQKRDTEEGRVVLVRNPKWWGDRAKLKQIVLESLPGDKRAAALADGSVDVAAVDQLAAKRVASARRPAGSAASRKPGDGNAGPQGDGAKADAKAVAAENAVLRGYTIRKALEPAYTQLALNGASGPLADDRVRRAVARALDRQALADTVLKPLDLPSRPLGNHLLMAGQGGYEDHSDALGGQDTGAAQALLADAGWKSDASDRQQAGQNAGAPAPGAGRAADGYSDGGDPSDDRYDGGPYGDESAEDGSGDRAAYDEGADDRNPARSGRGHAGASGGHGAGARPAAAEAPLSFTGAVGSEVQQAALLRQSAAFYKQAAAGEKGEAHGDTSSAAYAKYKRYKKRAARALGAAERIETGQAPHLPGSGGHPGSGGHPGARHVAAERSAAAAPQPAGDRAGHIAVVRKNGKPLTLRFVVPDGAGSVQLRTVGRRISEMLGKIGIQTSVQRVSDASYFQDHIASGDYDLALYSWPGTAYPATDARPIYAKPQPAPDGSLTVEQNYTRVGTDHIDQLFDQAASELDEGAARTLVEQADARIWAAAGSIPLYQRPELVATKKTLANVGAFGFATPRFQDIGYTK
;
A
#
# COMPACT_ATOMS: atom_id res chain seq x y z
N MET A 1 36.18 -26.62 -54.93
CA MET A 1 36.67 -25.62 -55.89
C MET A 1 36.61 -24.25 -55.22
N THR A 2 37.72 -23.56 -54.95
CA THR A 2 39.14 -24.00 -54.90
C THR A 2 39.96 -22.87 -54.26
N ASP A 3 40.88 -23.21 -53.35
CA ASP A 3 42.34 -23.01 -53.42
C ASP A 3 42.93 -21.74 -54.12
N HIS A 4 44.08 -21.18 -53.72
CA HIS A 4 44.83 -21.12 -52.44
C HIS A 4 46.04 -20.16 -52.63
N ASP A 5 46.70 -19.75 -51.53
CA ASP A 5 48.15 -19.48 -51.40
C ASP A 5 48.96 -18.45 -52.24
N HIS A 6 49.39 -17.37 -51.53
CA HIS A 6 50.81 -17.04 -51.22
C HIS A 6 51.80 -16.60 -52.35
N PRO A 7 53.09 -16.16 -52.08
CA PRO A 7 53.95 -16.40 -50.91
C PRO A 7 54.96 -15.31 -50.40
N SER A 8 55.61 -15.63 -49.25
CA SER A 8 56.94 -15.17 -48.75
C SER A 8 57.12 -13.70 -48.30
N GLY A 9 57.98 -13.31 -47.33
CA GLY A 9 58.92 -14.01 -46.40
C GLY A 9 59.97 -13.01 -45.83
N ARG A 10 60.85 -13.26 -44.84
CA ARG A 10 61.09 -14.30 -43.79
C ARG A 10 62.20 -13.78 -42.80
N ARG A 11 62.36 -14.40 -41.61
CA ARG A 11 63.44 -14.24 -40.54
C ARG A 11 63.19 -13.20 -39.41
N ALA A 12 63.63 -13.41 -38.15
CA ALA A 12 64.02 -14.62 -37.38
C ALA A 12 64.17 -14.36 -35.85
N ALA A 13 64.15 -15.45 -35.05
CA ALA A 13 64.32 -15.54 -33.57
C ALA A 13 63.22 -14.88 -32.70
N GLY A 14 62.80 -15.40 -31.53
CA GLY A 14 63.08 -16.66 -30.81
C GLY A 14 62.49 -16.58 -29.38
N ARG A 15 62.14 -17.62 -28.61
CA ARG A 15 62.16 -19.10 -28.78
C ARG A 15 60.89 -19.69 -28.06
N ARG A 16 60.88 -20.94 -27.58
CA ARG A 16 59.75 -21.57 -26.83
C ARG A 16 60.21 -22.74 -25.94
N ARG A 17 59.34 -23.18 -24.99
CA ARG A 17 59.03 -24.60 -24.71
C ARG A 17 57.61 -24.76 -24.10
N ARG A 18 57.11 -26.01 -23.99
CA ARG A 18 55.71 -26.42 -23.74
C ARG A 18 55.65 -27.85 -23.13
N CYS A 19 54.43 -28.33 -22.86
CA CYS A 19 53.99 -29.73 -22.60
C CYS A 19 54.02 -30.16 -21.12
N ALA A 20 53.19 -31.11 -20.65
CA ALA A 20 52.25 -32.02 -21.35
C ALA A 20 50.93 -32.25 -20.54
N ALA A 21 50.05 -33.14 -21.01
CA ALA A 21 48.84 -33.61 -20.30
C ALA A 21 48.68 -35.14 -20.45
N LEU A 22 47.95 -35.81 -19.55
CA LEU A 22 47.60 -37.24 -19.61
C LEU A 22 46.33 -37.56 -18.79
N ILE A 23 45.71 -38.73 -19.03
CA ILE A 23 44.38 -39.15 -18.52
C ILE A 23 44.41 -40.64 -18.10
N ALA A 24 43.81 -41.01 -16.96
CA ALA A 24 43.22 -42.34 -16.69
C ALA A 24 42.38 -42.40 -15.38
N ALA A 25 41.41 -43.32 -15.33
CA ALA A 25 40.30 -43.47 -14.36
C ALA A 25 40.62 -44.14 -12.99
N GLY A 26 39.67 -44.13 -12.02
CA GLY A 26 39.82 -44.86 -10.73
C GLY A 26 38.71 -44.72 -9.64
N ALA A 27 37.53 -45.32 -9.86
CA ALA A 27 36.43 -45.71 -8.94
C ALA A 27 36.39 -45.46 -7.38
N LEU A 28 35.22 -44.94 -6.93
CA LEU A 28 34.34 -45.38 -5.79
C LEU A 28 34.66 -45.22 -4.26
N LEU A 29 33.90 -44.29 -3.63
CA LEU A 29 33.21 -44.40 -2.30
C LEU A 29 34.08 -44.37 -0.98
N PRO A 30 33.52 -44.36 0.27
CA PRO A 30 33.34 -43.10 1.03
C PRO A 30 33.73 -43.15 2.55
N LEU A 31 33.17 -42.24 3.37
CA LEU A 31 33.22 -42.13 4.87
C LEU A 31 34.34 -41.19 5.43
N PRO A 32 34.33 -40.75 6.72
CA PRO A 32 33.76 -39.43 7.04
C PRO A 32 34.59 -38.54 8.00
N ALA A 33 34.80 -37.26 7.67
CA ALA A 33 35.44 -36.28 8.55
C ALA A 33 34.42 -35.45 9.35
N LEU A 34 34.55 -35.46 10.68
CA LEU A 34 33.63 -34.83 11.64
C LEU A 34 33.61 -33.30 11.55
N SER A 35 32.42 -32.69 11.57
CA SER A 35 32.24 -31.25 11.75
C SER A 35 32.42 -30.86 13.21
N GLY A 36 33.56 -30.26 13.56
CA GLY A 36 33.77 -29.59 14.85
C GLY A 36 33.23 -28.16 14.81
N CYS A 37 32.53 -27.73 15.87
CA CYS A 37 31.95 -26.38 15.94
C CYS A 37 33.00 -25.34 16.37
N SER A 38 33.05 -24.20 15.67
CA SER A 38 33.32 -22.90 16.29
C SER A 38 32.08 -22.02 16.09
N SER A 39 31.56 -21.47 17.19
CA SER A 39 30.32 -20.71 17.21
C SER A 39 30.57 -19.21 17.07
N ASP A 40 30.86 -18.78 15.84
CA ASP A 40 30.70 -17.37 15.48
C ASP A 40 29.26 -17.16 15.01
N GLU A 41 28.50 -16.38 15.79
CA GLU A 41 27.15 -15.97 15.43
C GLU A 41 27.21 -15.04 14.22
N ARG A 42 27.03 -15.61 13.02
CA ARG A 42 26.74 -14.81 11.82
C ARG A 42 25.53 -13.93 12.11
N GLU A 43 25.69 -12.62 11.92
CA GLU A 43 24.58 -11.68 11.84
C GLU A 43 23.48 -12.27 10.96
N ALA A 44 22.23 -12.26 11.45
CA ALA A 44 21.12 -12.94 10.80
C ALA A 44 20.88 -12.36 9.39
N SER A 45 21.38 -13.06 8.38
CA SER A 45 21.46 -12.57 7.00
C SER A 45 20.08 -12.26 6.44
N VAL A 46 19.79 -10.96 6.28
CA VAL A 46 18.61 -10.39 5.59
C VAL A 46 17.33 -11.20 5.84
N SER A 47 16.66 -10.93 6.97
CA SER A 47 15.45 -11.66 7.40
C SER A 47 14.46 -11.85 6.24
N ALA A 48 14.03 -13.10 6.03
CA ALA A 48 13.33 -13.51 4.83
C ALA A 48 12.13 -12.61 4.49
N SER A 49 11.97 -12.30 3.20
CA SER A 49 10.85 -11.52 2.67
C SER A 49 9.49 -12.23 2.74
N GLN A 50 9.46 -13.46 3.25
CA GLN A 50 8.27 -14.24 3.58
C GLN A 50 8.59 -15.22 4.73
N ASP A 51 7.58 -15.58 5.53
CA ASP A 51 7.64 -16.64 6.53
C ASP A 51 6.40 -17.54 6.38
N ILE A 52 6.52 -18.57 5.55
CA ILE A 52 5.41 -19.44 5.14
C ILE A 52 5.55 -20.88 5.65
N ALA A 53 6.55 -21.17 6.49
CA ALA A 53 6.94 -22.54 6.83
C ALA A 53 7.16 -23.42 5.57
N PRO A 54 8.18 -23.14 4.74
CA PRO A 54 8.40 -23.87 3.50
C PRO A 54 8.67 -25.36 3.77
N ALA A 55 7.94 -26.25 3.10
CA ALA A 55 8.10 -27.70 3.23
C ALA A 55 7.92 -28.42 1.88
N PRO A 56 8.80 -29.37 1.51
CA PRO A 56 8.68 -30.16 0.29
C PRO A 56 7.35 -30.90 0.17
N ARG A 57 6.82 -31.00 -1.06
CA ARG A 57 5.58 -31.74 -1.37
C ARG A 57 5.62 -33.21 -0.90
N GLY A 58 6.79 -33.80 -0.71
CA GLY A 58 6.96 -35.15 -0.16
C GLY A 58 6.57 -35.29 1.31
N GLU A 59 6.66 -34.21 2.10
CA GLU A 59 6.44 -34.20 3.55
C GLU A 59 4.99 -33.88 3.96
N LEU A 60 4.15 -33.54 2.98
CA LEU A 60 2.77 -33.09 3.21
C LEU A 60 1.74 -34.20 3.06
N LYS A 61 0.79 -34.25 4.00
CA LYS A 61 -0.43 -35.06 3.97
C LYS A 61 -1.28 -34.69 2.75
N ASN A 62 -1.91 -35.68 2.14
CA ASN A 62 -2.87 -35.48 1.06
C ASN A 62 -4.29 -35.47 1.64
N GLY A 63 -5.08 -34.43 1.34
CA GLY A 63 -6.45 -34.26 1.84
C GLY A 63 -6.54 -33.21 2.94
N GLY A 64 -7.54 -33.32 3.82
CA GLY A 64 -7.82 -32.33 4.85
C GLY A 64 -8.43 -31.03 4.32
N THR A 65 -8.87 -30.19 5.26
CA THR A 65 -9.47 -28.87 5.01
C THR A 65 -8.65 -27.80 5.72
N LEU A 66 -8.43 -26.66 5.06
CA LEU A 66 -7.82 -25.47 5.64
C LEU A 66 -8.91 -24.45 5.95
N ARG A 67 -9.03 -23.98 7.19
CA ARG A 67 -9.92 -22.88 7.58
C ARG A 67 -9.09 -21.61 7.76
N TRP A 68 -9.36 -20.59 6.95
CA TRP A 68 -8.54 -19.37 6.85
C TRP A 68 -9.43 -18.15 7.09
N ALA A 69 -9.12 -17.37 8.13
CA ALA A 69 -9.83 -16.12 8.38
C ALA A 69 -9.60 -15.09 7.25
N ILE A 70 -10.69 -14.44 6.87
CA ILE A 70 -10.76 -13.28 5.97
C ILE A 70 -11.50 -12.14 6.68
N ASP A 71 -11.20 -10.89 6.33
CA ASP A 71 -11.67 -9.70 7.07
C ASP A 71 -13.16 -9.47 6.86
N ALA A 72 -13.61 -9.64 5.61
CA ALA A 72 -15.02 -9.64 5.21
C ALA A 72 -15.26 -10.60 4.03
N MET A 73 -16.52 -11.02 3.87
CA MET A 73 -17.00 -11.67 2.65
C MET A 73 -16.82 -10.75 1.43
N PRO A 74 -16.27 -11.24 0.30
CA PRO A 74 -15.85 -10.40 -0.81
C PRO A 74 -17.04 -9.77 -1.53
N GLY A 75 -16.92 -8.49 -1.91
CA GLY A 75 -17.95 -7.75 -2.64
C GLY A 75 -18.19 -8.25 -4.08
N THR A 76 -17.17 -8.90 -4.65
CA THR A 76 -17.18 -9.50 -5.99
C THR A 76 -16.22 -10.70 -6.06
N LEU A 77 -16.30 -11.51 -7.11
CA LEU A 77 -15.25 -12.47 -7.49
C LEU A 77 -14.51 -12.00 -8.77
N ASN A 78 -14.77 -10.77 -9.23
CA ASN A 78 -14.11 -10.10 -10.35
C ASN A 78 -13.07 -9.08 -9.87
N ALA A 79 -11.78 -9.42 -9.93
CA ALA A 79 -10.66 -8.59 -9.48
C ALA A 79 -10.49 -7.26 -10.25
N PHE A 80 -11.21 -7.09 -11.36
CA PHE A 80 -11.17 -5.90 -12.19
C PHE A 80 -12.27 -4.86 -11.83
N GLN A 81 -12.95 -4.99 -10.69
CA GLN A 81 -13.99 -4.05 -10.22
C GLN A 81 -13.55 -3.27 -8.98
N SER A 82 -14.17 -2.10 -8.74
CA SER A 82 -13.79 -1.16 -7.65
C SER A 82 -14.07 -1.65 -6.24
N ASP A 83 -14.89 -2.70 -6.08
CA ASP A 83 -15.18 -3.37 -4.81
C ASP A 83 -14.66 -4.81 -4.76
N ALA A 84 -13.58 -5.07 -5.52
CA ALA A 84 -12.66 -6.18 -5.28
C ALA A 84 -11.75 -5.87 -4.08
N ASP A 85 -11.38 -6.89 -3.32
CA ASP A 85 -10.61 -6.80 -2.08
C ASP A 85 -9.56 -7.92 -1.96
N ALA A 86 -8.81 -7.95 -0.85
CA ALA A 86 -7.80 -8.97 -0.60
C ALA A 86 -8.38 -10.41 -0.58
N THR A 87 -9.67 -10.57 -0.23
CA THR A 87 -10.36 -11.86 -0.34
C THR A 87 -10.67 -12.22 -1.79
N THR A 88 -11.07 -11.23 -2.61
CA THR A 88 -11.24 -11.37 -4.05
C THR A 88 -9.92 -11.81 -4.68
N ALA A 89 -8.82 -11.11 -4.38
CA ALA A 89 -7.46 -11.45 -4.84
C ALA A 89 -7.05 -12.87 -4.43
N ARG A 90 -7.29 -13.25 -3.17
CA ARG A 90 -7.00 -14.60 -2.63
C ARG A 90 -7.81 -15.70 -3.30
N ILE A 91 -9.09 -15.47 -3.60
CA ILE A 91 -9.91 -16.43 -4.34
C ILE A 91 -9.43 -16.53 -5.79
N THR A 92 -9.21 -15.41 -6.47
CA THR A 92 -8.83 -15.41 -7.88
C THR A 92 -7.47 -16.06 -8.11
N GLY A 93 -6.48 -15.81 -7.24
CA GLY A 93 -5.18 -16.49 -7.30
C GLY A 93 -5.23 -18.01 -7.05
N ALA A 94 -6.31 -18.52 -6.44
CA ALA A 94 -6.51 -19.96 -6.22
C ALA A 94 -7.27 -20.67 -7.35
N VAL A 95 -8.06 -19.93 -8.15
CA VAL A 95 -9.03 -20.51 -9.10
C VAL A 95 -8.91 -20.01 -10.55
N LEU A 96 -8.13 -18.97 -10.83
CA LEU A 96 -7.92 -18.40 -12.16
C LEU A 96 -6.44 -18.44 -12.59
N PRO A 97 -6.14 -18.39 -13.90
CA PRO A 97 -4.80 -18.20 -14.41
C PRO A 97 -4.17 -16.87 -13.98
N SER A 98 -2.88 -16.93 -13.66
CA SER A 98 -2.00 -15.76 -13.57
C SER A 98 -0.84 -16.01 -14.54
N MET A 99 -0.66 -15.13 -15.52
CA MET A 99 0.40 -15.26 -16.54
C MET A 99 1.78 -15.05 -15.93
N PHE A 100 1.88 -14.06 -15.04
CA PHE A 100 3.04 -13.83 -14.20
C PHE A 100 2.65 -13.96 -12.72
N THR A 101 3.58 -14.48 -11.92
CA THR A 101 3.48 -14.60 -10.45
C THR A 101 4.64 -13.86 -9.83
N LEU A 102 4.43 -13.13 -8.74
CA LEU A 102 5.51 -12.43 -8.03
C LEU A 102 6.33 -13.40 -7.17
N ASP A 103 7.65 -13.23 -7.18
CA ASP A 103 8.53 -13.83 -6.17
C ASP A 103 8.54 -13.02 -4.86
N GLY A 104 9.26 -13.50 -3.84
CA GLY A 104 9.35 -12.85 -2.53
C GLY A 104 9.95 -11.43 -2.57
N ASN A 105 10.58 -11.03 -3.66
CA ASN A 105 11.17 -9.70 -3.84
C ASN A 105 10.35 -8.85 -4.82
N GLY A 106 9.09 -9.23 -5.07
CA GLY A 106 8.15 -8.49 -5.91
C GLY A 106 8.44 -8.54 -7.40
N ARG A 107 9.33 -9.44 -7.88
CA ARG A 107 9.67 -9.50 -9.31
C ARG A 107 8.69 -10.41 -10.07
N PRO A 108 8.16 -9.99 -11.24
CA PRO A 108 7.30 -10.83 -12.07
C PRO A 108 8.06 -12.04 -12.67
N GLN A 109 7.58 -13.25 -12.38
CA GLN A 109 8.10 -14.51 -12.90
C GLN A 109 7.06 -15.19 -13.81
N ARG A 110 7.46 -15.70 -14.99
CA ARG A 110 6.55 -16.43 -15.90
C ARG A 110 5.98 -17.66 -15.19
N ASN A 111 4.65 -17.79 -15.19
CA ASN A 111 4.00 -18.94 -14.58
C ASN A 111 3.93 -20.14 -15.55
N ALA A 112 4.83 -21.11 -15.37
CA ALA A 112 4.94 -22.30 -16.22
C ALA A 112 3.69 -23.20 -16.23
N ASP A 113 2.78 -23.06 -15.25
CA ASP A 113 1.48 -23.74 -15.27
C ASP A 113 0.60 -23.27 -16.45
N TYR A 114 0.77 -22.03 -16.94
CA TYR A 114 -0.09 -21.43 -17.99
C TYR A 114 0.65 -20.99 -19.26
N LEU A 115 1.93 -20.67 -19.17
CA LEU A 115 2.74 -20.19 -20.30
C LEU A 115 4.00 -21.03 -20.47
N ASP A 116 4.24 -21.51 -21.69
CA ASP A 116 5.51 -22.11 -22.09
C ASP A 116 6.57 -21.01 -22.34
N ALA A 117 6.16 -19.87 -22.90
CA ALA A 117 6.99 -18.68 -23.09
C ALA A 117 6.12 -17.40 -23.16
N ALA A 118 6.73 -16.22 -22.95
CA ALA A 118 6.09 -14.93 -23.18
C ALA A 118 7.17 -13.84 -23.36
N ASP A 119 7.23 -13.25 -24.55
CA ASP A 119 8.39 -12.48 -25.00
C ASP A 119 7.98 -11.24 -25.80
N VAL A 120 8.79 -10.17 -25.74
CA VAL A 120 8.66 -9.00 -26.63
C VAL A 120 9.28 -9.35 -27.97
N THR A 121 8.46 -9.74 -28.95
CA THR A 121 8.89 -10.25 -30.27
C THR A 121 9.15 -9.15 -31.30
N ALA A 122 8.67 -7.93 -31.06
CA ALA A 122 9.09 -6.72 -31.76
C ALA A 122 9.04 -5.51 -30.82
N ARG A 123 9.88 -4.50 -31.09
CA ARG A 123 9.84 -3.18 -30.42
C ARG A 123 9.50 -2.07 -31.41
N ASP A 124 10.12 -2.11 -32.60
CA ASP A 124 9.88 -1.21 -33.73
C ASP A 124 9.13 -1.95 -34.87
N PRO A 125 8.25 -1.29 -35.65
CA PRO A 125 7.72 0.06 -35.44
C PRO A 125 6.60 0.11 -34.37
N LYS A 126 6.27 -1.06 -33.78
CA LYS A 126 5.33 -1.20 -32.66
C LYS A 126 5.80 -2.33 -31.74
N GLN A 127 5.63 -2.14 -30.44
CA GLN A 127 5.82 -3.21 -29.46
C GLN A 127 4.81 -4.34 -29.72
N ILE A 128 5.34 -5.56 -29.87
CA ILE A 128 4.56 -6.79 -29.96
C ILE A 128 5.03 -7.73 -28.85
N VAL A 129 4.08 -8.24 -28.07
CA VAL A 129 4.29 -9.33 -27.11
C VAL A 129 3.63 -10.58 -27.65
N THR A 130 4.36 -11.69 -27.66
CA THR A 130 3.82 -13.01 -28.01
C THR A 130 3.80 -13.90 -26.77
N TYR A 131 2.61 -14.33 -26.37
CA TYR A 131 2.40 -15.33 -25.30
C TYR A 131 2.23 -16.71 -25.93
N LYS A 132 2.96 -17.71 -25.44
CA LYS A 132 2.77 -19.12 -25.80
C LYS A 132 2.14 -19.84 -24.62
N ILE A 133 0.84 -20.12 -24.72
CA ILE A 133 0.03 -20.82 -23.73
C ILE A 133 0.49 -22.28 -23.64
N ASN A 134 0.63 -22.80 -22.43
CA ASN A 134 0.87 -24.21 -22.17
C ASN A 134 -0.30 -25.05 -22.73
N PRO A 135 -0.09 -25.98 -23.67
CA PRO A 135 -1.17 -26.70 -24.37
C PRO A 135 -1.99 -27.65 -23.47
N LYS A 136 -1.57 -27.84 -22.21
CA LYS A 136 -2.33 -28.55 -21.17
C LYS A 136 -3.37 -27.64 -20.48
N ALA A 137 -3.24 -26.32 -20.59
CA ALA A 137 -4.07 -25.35 -19.88
C ALA A 137 -5.53 -25.34 -20.34
N ARG A 138 -6.44 -25.62 -19.41
CA ARG A 138 -7.86 -25.86 -19.67
C ARG A 138 -8.76 -25.27 -18.60
N TRP A 139 -9.90 -24.76 -19.03
CA TRP A 139 -10.98 -24.35 -18.15
C TRP A 139 -11.67 -25.58 -17.52
N SER A 140 -12.32 -25.41 -16.37
CA SER A 140 -12.91 -26.51 -15.58
C SER A 140 -14.12 -27.18 -16.23
N ASP A 141 -14.70 -26.59 -17.29
CA ASP A 141 -15.65 -27.27 -18.19
C ASP A 141 -14.93 -28.32 -19.07
N GLY A 142 -13.69 -28.07 -19.47
CA GLY A 142 -12.84 -28.92 -20.31
C GLY A 142 -12.32 -28.21 -21.57
N SER A 143 -12.82 -27.01 -21.86
CA SER A 143 -12.37 -26.17 -22.98
C SER A 143 -10.91 -25.74 -22.80
N ALA A 144 -10.21 -25.48 -23.91
CA ALA A 144 -8.83 -25.00 -23.87
C ALA A 144 -8.78 -23.51 -23.52
N LEU A 145 -7.74 -23.10 -22.80
CA LEU A 145 -7.38 -21.68 -22.63
C LEU A 145 -6.78 -21.18 -23.96
N THR A 146 -7.32 -20.11 -24.54
CA THR A 146 -6.96 -19.66 -25.90
C THR A 146 -6.90 -18.14 -26.05
N ALA A 147 -6.44 -17.67 -27.21
CA ALA A 147 -6.50 -16.25 -27.59
C ALA A 147 -7.89 -15.61 -27.44
N ALA A 148 -8.98 -16.39 -27.50
CA ALA A 148 -10.34 -15.88 -27.33
C ALA A 148 -10.61 -15.31 -25.92
N ASP A 149 -9.94 -15.84 -24.89
CA ASP A 149 -10.04 -15.35 -23.51
C ASP A 149 -9.30 -14.01 -23.36
N PHE A 150 -8.07 -13.92 -23.90
CA PHE A 150 -7.28 -12.67 -23.95
C PHE A 150 -8.00 -11.57 -24.74
N ILE A 151 -8.60 -11.89 -25.89
CA ILE A 151 -9.37 -10.94 -26.71
C ILE A 151 -10.61 -10.44 -25.95
N ALA A 152 -11.30 -11.31 -25.22
CA ALA A 152 -12.46 -10.92 -24.41
C ALA A 152 -12.03 -9.97 -23.26
N GLN A 153 -11.00 -10.36 -22.50
CA GLN A 153 -10.51 -9.56 -21.37
C GLN A 153 -9.98 -8.19 -21.82
N TRP A 154 -9.23 -8.11 -22.91
CA TRP A 154 -8.80 -6.82 -23.46
C TRP A 154 -9.98 -5.92 -23.85
N ASN A 155 -11.01 -6.46 -24.51
CA ASN A 155 -12.17 -5.66 -24.93
C ASN A 155 -13.03 -5.18 -23.75
N ALA A 156 -13.11 -5.95 -22.66
CA ALA A 156 -13.78 -5.54 -21.43
C ALA A 156 -13.00 -4.44 -20.67
N LEU A 157 -11.66 -4.56 -20.58
CA LEU A 157 -10.84 -3.72 -19.69
C LEU A 157 -10.27 -2.45 -20.33
N ARG A 158 -10.18 -2.36 -21.66
CA ARG A 158 -9.58 -1.22 -22.40
C ARG A 158 -10.32 0.14 -22.32
N GLY A 159 -11.23 0.32 -21.37
CA GLY A 159 -11.97 1.57 -21.12
C GLY A 159 -12.97 2.04 -22.20
N LYS A 160 -12.97 1.44 -23.40
CA LYS A 160 -13.77 1.91 -24.55
C LYS A 160 -15.28 1.62 -24.47
N ASN A 161 -15.72 0.73 -23.58
CA ASN A 161 -17.14 0.41 -23.40
C ASN A 161 -17.52 0.62 -21.93
N ASN A 162 -18.20 1.73 -21.65
CA ASN A 162 -18.61 2.16 -20.31
C ASN A 162 -19.65 1.23 -19.64
N ALA A 163 -20.26 0.29 -20.39
CA ALA A 163 -21.10 -0.73 -19.82
C ALA A 163 -20.30 -1.72 -18.95
N PHE A 164 -19.01 -1.95 -19.22
CA PHE A 164 -18.14 -2.71 -18.33
C PHE A 164 -17.67 -1.82 -17.18
N TRP A 165 -18.05 -2.13 -15.94
CA TRP A 165 -17.67 -1.36 -14.76
C TRP A 165 -16.28 -1.75 -14.25
N THR A 166 -15.29 -1.59 -15.13
CA THR A 166 -13.89 -1.82 -14.79
C THR A 166 -13.35 -0.73 -13.88
N ALA A 167 -12.51 -1.12 -12.93
CA ALA A 167 -11.61 -0.25 -12.17
C ALA A 167 -10.14 -0.52 -12.52
N ARG A 168 -9.91 -1.09 -13.71
CA ARG A 168 -8.62 -1.36 -14.35
C ARG A 168 -8.71 -1.05 -15.83
N ASN A 169 -7.98 -0.06 -16.30
CA ASN A 169 -7.83 0.20 -17.74
C ASN A 169 -6.39 0.46 -18.17
N ALA A 170 -5.48 0.72 -17.23
CA ALA A 170 -4.07 0.93 -17.53
C ALA A 170 -3.47 -0.24 -18.32
N GLY A 171 -2.69 0.07 -19.36
CA GLY A 171 -2.05 -0.89 -20.25
C GLY A 171 -3.00 -1.52 -21.28
N TYR A 172 -4.21 -1.92 -20.88
CA TYR A 172 -5.24 -2.40 -21.82
C TYR A 172 -5.71 -1.29 -22.78
N ASP A 173 -5.69 -0.04 -22.33
CA ASP A 173 -5.91 1.18 -23.14
C ASP A 173 -4.76 1.48 -24.12
N ARG A 174 -3.55 0.98 -23.84
CA ARG A 174 -2.36 1.08 -24.71
C ARG A 174 -2.32 -0.01 -25.79
N ILE A 175 -3.01 -1.14 -25.60
CA ILE A 175 -3.10 -2.21 -26.61
C ILE A 175 -3.94 -1.78 -27.83
N GLY A 176 -3.36 -1.93 -29.03
CA GLY A 176 -4.01 -1.68 -30.31
C GLY A 176 -4.79 -2.88 -30.85
N LYS A 177 -4.21 -4.09 -30.72
CA LYS A 177 -4.80 -5.35 -31.21
C LYS A 177 -4.37 -6.53 -30.33
N VAL A 178 -5.30 -7.43 -30.02
CA VAL A 178 -5.02 -8.80 -29.59
C VAL A 178 -5.52 -9.76 -30.66
N GLU A 179 -4.72 -10.75 -31.04
CA GLU A 179 -5.11 -11.79 -31.98
C GLU A 179 -4.45 -13.14 -31.64
N GLN A 180 -4.92 -14.22 -32.27
CA GLN A 180 -4.21 -15.50 -32.26
C GLN A 180 -2.89 -15.35 -33.05
N GLY A 181 -1.83 -15.98 -32.57
CA GLY A 181 -0.56 -16.11 -33.28
C GLY A 181 -0.56 -17.24 -34.31
N ALA A 182 0.61 -17.78 -34.60
CA ALA A 182 0.82 -18.82 -35.62
C ALA A 182 0.14 -20.17 -35.28
N GLY A 183 -0.20 -20.41 -34.00
CA GLY A 183 -0.89 -21.63 -33.56
C GLY A 183 -2.02 -21.34 -32.55
N ALA A 184 -2.87 -22.33 -32.31
CA ALA A 184 -4.06 -22.21 -31.44
C ALA A 184 -3.73 -21.85 -29.96
N HIS A 185 -2.48 -22.09 -29.54
CA HIS A 185 -1.97 -21.76 -28.21
C HIS A 185 -1.05 -20.52 -28.21
N GLU A 186 -0.98 -19.76 -29.30
CA GLU A 186 -0.19 -18.53 -29.37
C GLU A 186 -1.12 -17.31 -29.37
N VAL A 187 -0.78 -16.28 -28.61
CA VAL A 187 -1.50 -15.00 -28.54
C VAL A 187 -0.54 -13.87 -28.83
N LYS A 188 -0.86 -13.04 -29.82
CA LYS A 188 -0.07 -11.88 -30.21
C LYS A 188 -0.78 -10.60 -29.77
N VAL A 189 -0.13 -9.83 -28.91
CA VAL A 189 -0.60 -8.53 -28.39
C VAL A 189 0.24 -7.43 -29.03
N THR A 190 -0.38 -6.63 -29.89
CA THR A 190 0.25 -5.49 -30.57
C THR A 190 -0.18 -4.20 -29.90
N PHE A 191 0.78 -3.45 -29.36
CA PHE A 191 0.53 -2.19 -28.69
C PHE A 191 0.38 -1.03 -29.70
N ALA A 192 -0.48 -0.07 -29.35
CA ALA A 192 -0.66 1.19 -30.09
C ALA A 192 0.16 2.33 -29.49
N ARG A 193 0.45 2.26 -28.19
CA ARG A 193 1.45 3.05 -27.47
C ARG A 193 2.33 2.05 -26.68
N PRO A 194 3.66 2.21 -26.65
CA PRO A 194 4.55 1.38 -25.82
C PRO A 194 4.07 1.24 -24.36
N TYR A 195 4.37 0.10 -23.75
CA TYR A 195 4.04 -0.20 -22.36
C TYR A 195 5.11 -1.07 -21.69
N ALA A 196 5.80 -0.50 -20.70
CA ALA A 196 6.84 -1.16 -19.92
C ALA A 196 6.28 -2.35 -19.12
N ASP A 197 5.20 -2.10 -18.37
CA ASP A 197 4.61 -3.02 -17.39
C ASP A 197 3.74 -4.11 -18.04
N TRP A 198 4.00 -4.52 -19.28
CA TRP A 198 3.17 -5.48 -20.04
C TRP A 198 2.96 -6.84 -19.34
N ARG A 199 3.84 -7.20 -18.40
CA ARG A 199 3.76 -8.41 -17.56
C ARG A 199 2.65 -8.35 -16.50
N SER A 200 2.14 -7.15 -16.18
CA SER A 200 0.94 -6.94 -15.34
C SER A 200 -0.34 -7.46 -15.99
N LEU A 201 -0.38 -7.46 -17.33
CA LEU A 201 -1.59 -7.72 -18.10
C LEU A 201 -1.95 -9.21 -18.11
N PHE A 202 -3.24 -9.48 -18.36
CA PHE A 202 -3.83 -10.82 -18.39
C PHE A 202 -3.63 -11.61 -17.09
N THR A 203 -3.41 -10.91 -15.97
CA THR A 203 -3.25 -11.47 -14.62
C THR A 203 -4.20 -10.77 -13.63
N PRO A 204 -5.14 -11.50 -13.00
CA PRO A 204 -5.62 -12.82 -13.41
C PRO A 204 -6.29 -12.78 -14.81
N LEU A 205 -6.36 -13.91 -15.50
CA LEU A 205 -7.15 -14.09 -16.71
C LEU A 205 -8.52 -14.67 -16.36
N TYR A 206 -9.59 -14.06 -16.85
CA TYR A 206 -10.94 -14.61 -16.75
C TYR A 206 -11.31 -15.35 -18.04
N PRO A 207 -12.18 -16.38 -17.95
CA PRO A 207 -12.72 -17.01 -19.14
C PRO A 207 -13.58 -16.02 -19.93
N ARG A 208 -13.64 -16.22 -21.25
CA ARG A 208 -14.54 -15.44 -22.14
C ARG A 208 -16.00 -15.44 -21.69
N SER A 209 -16.46 -16.43 -20.92
CA SER A 209 -17.81 -16.47 -20.35
C SER A 209 -18.08 -15.40 -19.29
N VAL A 210 -17.04 -14.82 -18.66
CA VAL A 210 -17.16 -13.66 -17.75
C VAL A 210 -16.86 -12.36 -18.49
N MET A 211 -15.81 -12.33 -19.32
CA MET A 211 -15.37 -11.12 -20.01
C MET A 211 -16.17 -10.78 -21.28
N GLY A 212 -17.06 -11.67 -21.73
CA GLY A 212 -17.76 -11.56 -23.01
C GLY A 212 -18.98 -10.64 -23.03
N SER A 213 -19.52 -10.23 -21.88
CA SER A 213 -20.65 -9.29 -21.81
C SER A 213 -20.63 -8.42 -20.54
N PRO A 214 -21.22 -7.21 -20.58
CA PRO A 214 -21.33 -6.35 -19.40
C PRO A 214 -22.04 -7.02 -18.23
N ASP A 215 -23.16 -7.72 -18.44
CA ASP A 215 -23.89 -8.39 -17.36
C ASP A 215 -23.09 -9.55 -16.75
N ALA A 216 -22.32 -10.30 -17.54
CA ALA A 216 -21.46 -11.37 -17.00
C ALA A 216 -20.33 -10.81 -16.10
N PHE A 217 -19.73 -9.70 -16.53
CA PHE A 217 -18.67 -8.99 -15.82
C PHE A 217 -19.17 -8.21 -14.59
N ASN A 218 -20.32 -7.54 -14.70
CA ASN A 218 -20.91 -6.67 -13.68
C ASN A 218 -21.74 -7.42 -12.64
N GLU A 219 -22.57 -8.38 -13.09
CA GLU A 219 -23.61 -9.00 -12.28
C GLU A 219 -23.23 -10.42 -11.84
N ASP A 220 -23.01 -11.35 -12.78
CA ASP A 220 -22.79 -12.79 -12.50
C ASP A 220 -21.51 -13.04 -11.70
N ALA A 221 -20.39 -12.45 -12.12
CA ALA A 221 -19.06 -12.65 -11.52
C ALA A 221 -18.91 -12.12 -10.08
N ARG A 222 -19.98 -11.58 -9.47
CA ARG A 222 -20.03 -11.21 -8.05
C ARG A 222 -20.51 -12.32 -7.15
N GLU A 223 -21.42 -13.16 -7.67
CA GLU A 223 -22.08 -14.20 -6.87
C GLU A 223 -21.47 -15.58 -7.18
N GLN A 224 -20.88 -15.77 -8.37
CA GLN A 224 -20.37 -17.07 -8.83
C GLN A 224 -19.20 -16.97 -9.83
N LEU A 225 -18.25 -17.91 -9.74
CA LEU A 225 -17.31 -18.23 -10.83
C LEU A 225 -17.56 -19.69 -11.26
N LYS A 226 -18.47 -19.87 -12.23
CA LYS A 226 -18.89 -21.19 -12.75
C LYS A 226 -17.73 -21.99 -13.37
N VAL A 227 -16.74 -21.27 -13.89
CA VAL A 227 -15.60 -21.80 -14.63
C VAL A 227 -14.32 -21.17 -14.06
N GLY A 228 -13.34 -22.01 -13.77
CA GLY A 228 -11.99 -21.61 -13.34
C GLY A 228 -10.94 -22.50 -13.99
N ALA A 229 -9.67 -22.15 -13.84
CA ALA A 229 -8.55 -22.93 -14.36
C ALA A 229 -7.36 -23.01 -13.40
N GLY A 230 -7.58 -22.75 -12.10
CA GLY A 230 -6.57 -22.93 -11.04
C GLY A 230 -6.59 -24.32 -10.39
N PRO A 231 -5.71 -24.55 -9.38
CA PRO A 231 -5.68 -25.77 -8.58
C PRO A 231 -6.92 -25.97 -7.70
N PHE A 232 -7.71 -24.93 -7.47
CA PHE A 232 -9.02 -24.98 -6.80
C PHE A 232 -10.13 -24.38 -7.69
N LEU A 233 -11.39 -24.60 -7.30
CA LEU A 233 -12.59 -24.01 -7.87
C LEU A 233 -13.50 -23.50 -6.76
N VAL A 234 -14.28 -22.44 -7.01
CA VAL A 234 -15.30 -21.96 -6.06
C VAL A 234 -16.47 -22.95 -6.05
N GLN A 235 -16.75 -23.56 -4.89
CA GLN A 235 -17.88 -24.47 -4.71
C GLN A 235 -19.13 -23.74 -4.20
N LYS A 236 -18.96 -22.88 -3.19
CA LYS A 236 -20.06 -22.14 -2.54
C LYS A 236 -19.53 -20.80 -2.02
N ARG A 237 -20.30 -19.72 -2.23
CA ARG A 237 -20.12 -18.42 -1.57
C ARG A 237 -21.35 -18.19 -0.69
N ASP A 238 -21.24 -18.53 0.59
CA ASP A 238 -22.32 -18.44 1.56
C ASP A 238 -22.25 -17.10 2.32
N THR A 239 -23.23 -16.23 2.09
CA THR A 239 -23.32 -14.94 2.78
C THR A 239 -24.11 -14.96 4.08
N GLU A 240 -24.73 -16.08 4.44
CA GLU A 240 -25.50 -16.26 5.68
C GLU A 240 -24.60 -16.87 6.76
N GLU A 241 -23.79 -17.87 6.39
CA GLU A 241 -22.71 -18.41 7.22
C GLU A 241 -21.44 -17.54 7.21
N GLY A 242 -21.28 -16.64 6.24
CA GLY A 242 -20.07 -15.83 6.06
C GLY A 242 -18.85 -16.65 5.59
N ARG A 243 -19.04 -17.61 4.68
CA ARG A 243 -18.00 -18.54 4.23
C ARG A 243 -17.86 -18.64 2.71
N VAL A 244 -16.63 -18.74 2.20
CA VAL A 244 -16.35 -19.14 0.82
C VAL A 244 -15.63 -20.48 0.82
N VAL A 245 -16.21 -21.48 0.16
CA VAL A 245 -15.64 -22.82 0.03
C VAL A 245 -14.98 -22.99 -1.33
N LEU A 246 -13.67 -23.25 -1.32
CA LEU A 246 -12.88 -23.61 -2.49
C LEU A 246 -12.55 -25.11 -2.43
N VAL A 247 -12.79 -25.85 -3.51
CA VAL A 247 -12.49 -27.30 -3.59
C VAL A 247 -11.42 -27.58 -4.62
N ARG A 248 -10.60 -28.62 -4.38
CA ARG A 248 -9.56 -29.05 -5.32
C ARG A 248 -10.15 -29.29 -6.72
N ASN A 249 -9.58 -28.63 -7.72
CA ASN A 249 -9.93 -28.85 -9.13
C ASN A 249 -9.50 -30.28 -9.56
N PRO A 250 -10.42 -31.16 -9.98
CA PRO A 250 -10.06 -32.50 -10.43
C PRO A 250 -9.46 -32.53 -11.85
N LYS A 251 -9.64 -31.46 -12.65
CA LYS A 251 -9.12 -31.32 -14.03
C LYS A 251 -7.83 -30.49 -14.12
N TRP A 252 -7.25 -30.10 -12.98
CA TRP A 252 -5.97 -29.38 -12.95
C TRP A 252 -4.84 -30.24 -13.51
N TRP A 253 -4.12 -29.71 -14.51
CA TRP A 253 -3.04 -30.38 -15.23
C TRP A 253 -1.65 -30.16 -14.62
N GLY A 254 -1.51 -29.09 -13.82
CA GLY A 254 -0.33 -28.84 -13.00
C GLY A 254 -0.31 -29.74 -11.76
N ASP A 255 0.55 -29.41 -10.81
CA ASP A 255 0.78 -30.29 -9.67
C ASP A 255 -0.45 -30.36 -8.73
N ARG A 256 -0.92 -31.57 -8.40
CA ARG A 256 -2.21 -31.80 -7.74
C ARG A 256 -2.22 -31.20 -6.33
N ALA A 257 -3.21 -30.34 -6.04
CA ALA A 257 -3.27 -29.65 -4.74
C ALA A 257 -3.24 -30.62 -3.55
N LYS A 258 -2.53 -30.26 -2.48
CA LYS A 258 -2.38 -31.09 -1.28
C LYS A 258 -3.66 -31.14 -0.45
N LEU A 259 -4.25 -30.00 -0.13
CA LEU A 259 -5.54 -29.88 0.56
C LEU A 259 -6.70 -30.41 -0.29
N LYS A 260 -7.76 -30.94 0.34
CA LYS A 260 -9.02 -31.26 -0.38
C LYS A 260 -9.83 -29.99 -0.63
N GLN A 261 -9.79 -29.08 0.35
CA GLN A 261 -10.70 -27.95 0.46
C GLN A 261 -10.03 -26.81 1.24
N ILE A 262 -10.33 -25.56 0.85
CA ILE A 262 -10.03 -24.36 1.62
C ILE A 262 -11.37 -23.71 1.94
N VAL A 263 -11.57 -23.32 3.19
CA VAL A 263 -12.73 -22.54 3.66
C VAL A 263 -12.20 -21.20 4.11
N LEU A 264 -12.60 -20.14 3.41
CA LEU A 264 -12.37 -18.77 3.83
C LEU A 264 -13.54 -18.34 4.72
N GLU A 265 -13.27 -17.84 5.92
CA GLU A 265 -14.30 -17.56 6.93
C GLU A 265 -14.25 -16.10 7.42
N SER A 266 -15.38 -15.41 7.35
CA SER A 266 -15.53 -13.95 7.57
C SER A 266 -15.42 -13.57 9.04
N LEU A 267 -14.19 -13.42 9.50
CA LEU A 267 -13.82 -13.14 10.89
C LEU A 267 -13.01 -11.84 10.94
N PRO A 268 -13.65 -10.70 11.26
CA PRO A 268 -12.97 -9.43 11.55
C PRO A 268 -11.89 -9.56 12.64
N GLY A 269 -10.92 -8.65 12.63
CA GLY A 269 -9.67 -8.77 13.41
C GLY A 269 -9.86 -8.99 14.91
N ASP A 270 -10.86 -8.36 15.52
CA ASP A 270 -11.21 -8.45 16.94
C ASP A 270 -11.54 -9.89 17.38
N LYS A 271 -12.22 -10.67 16.53
CA LYS A 271 -12.67 -12.04 16.84
C LYS A 271 -11.60 -13.09 16.63
N ARG A 272 -10.53 -12.78 15.87
CA ARG A 272 -9.48 -13.75 15.53
C ARG A 272 -8.73 -14.28 16.74
N ALA A 273 -8.55 -13.45 17.77
CA ALA A 273 -7.92 -13.89 19.02
C ALA A 273 -8.71 -15.02 19.72
N ALA A 274 -10.05 -14.98 19.65
CA ALA A 274 -10.92 -16.04 20.16
C ALA A 274 -10.94 -17.25 19.22
N ALA A 275 -11.06 -17.03 17.90
CA ALA A 275 -11.10 -18.09 16.88
C ALA A 275 -9.78 -18.92 16.79
N LEU A 276 -8.68 -18.37 17.30
CA LEU A 276 -7.40 -19.09 17.48
C LEU A 276 -7.32 -19.83 18.83
N ALA A 277 -8.05 -19.37 19.84
CA ALA A 277 -8.08 -19.96 21.19
C ALA A 277 -9.09 -21.10 21.33
N ASP A 278 -10.15 -21.12 20.51
CA ASP A 278 -11.07 -22.27 20.37
C ASP A 278 -10.63 -23.27 19.28
N GLY A 279 -9.73 -22.86 18.39
CA GLY A 279 -9.21 -23.68 17.29
C GLY A 279 -10.14 -23.79 16.07
N SER A 280 -11.11 -22.88 15.93
CA SER A 280 -12.04 -22.79 14.79
C SER A 280 -11.37 -22.40 13.48
N VAL A 281 -10.28 -21.63 13.50
CA VAL A 281 -9.45 -21.36 12.30
C VAL A 281 -8.04 -21.95 12.38
N ASP A 282 -7.47 -22.28 11.23
CA ASP A 282 -6.13 -22.85 11.08
C ASP A 282 -5.07 -21.80 10.67
N VAL A 283 -5.51 -20.72 10.02
CA VAL A 283 -4.72 -19.55 9.61
C VAL A 283 -5.52 -18.26 9.84
N ALA A 284 -4.90 -17.23 10.42
CA ALA A 284 -5.50 -15.91 10.58
C ALA A 284 -4.44 -14.79 10.60
N ALA A 285 -4.67 -13.69 9.87
CA ALA A 285 -3.87 -12.46 10.02
C ALA A 285 -4.29 -11.73 11.31
N VAL A 286 -3.32 -11.31 12.12
CA VAL A 286 -3.54 -10.86 13.51
C VAL A 286 -2.84 -9.54 13.83
N ASP A 287 -3.35 -8.82 14.83
CA ASP A 287 -2.69 -7.62 15.34
C ASP A 287 -1.53 -7.95 16.30
N GLN A 288 -0.84 -6.92 16.81
CA GLN A 288 0.24 -7.12 17.79
C GLN A 288 -0.24 -7.75 19.11
N LEU A 289 -1.49 -7.56 19.52
CA LEU A 289 -2.02 -8.01 20.81
C LEU A 289 -2.32 -9.52 20.76
N ALA A 290 -3.03 -9.97 19.73
CA ALA A 290 -3.28 -11.37 19.45
C ALA A 290 -1.97 -12.12 19.15
N ALA A 291 -1.01 -11.50 18.43
CA ALA A 291 0.33 -12.07 18.25
C ALA A 291 1.06 -12.29 19.60
N LYS A 292 1.00 -11.31 20.50
CA LYS A 292 1.57 -11.42 21.86
C LYS A 292 0.83 -12.48 22.71
N ARG A 293 -0.48 -12.68 22.55
CA ARG A 293 -1.26 -13.75 23.22
C ARG A 293 -0.88 -15.15 22.73
N VAL A 294 -0.71 -15.35 21.42
CA VAL A 294 -0.22 -16.62 20.84
C VAL A 294 1.22 -16.91 21.29
N ALA A 295 2.07 -15.89 21.37
CA ALA A 295 3.45 -16.03 21.83
C ALA A 295 3.55 -16.35 23.34
N SER A 296 2.76 -15.68 24.19
CA SER A 296 2.81 -15.87 25.65
C SER A 296 2.31 -17.24 26.08
N ALA A 297 1.32 -17.82 25.40
CA ALA A 297 0.78 -19.17 25.64
C ALA A 297 1.84 -20.29 25.61
N ARG A 298 3.00 -20.04 24.96
CA ARG A 298 4.14 -20.97 24.90
C ARG A 298 5.00 -21.00 26.16
N ARG A 299 4.97 -19.96 27.00
CA ARG A 299 5.81 -19.89 28.21
C ARG A 299 5.25 -20.83 29.29
N PRO A 300 6.07 -21.67 29.94
CA PRO A 300 5.63 -22.43 31.11
C PRO A 300 5.13 -21.50 32.23
N ALA A 301 4.09 -21.90 32.96
CA ALA A 301 3.42 -21.05 33.95
C ALA A 301 4.35 -20.52 35.06
N GLY A 302 5.43 -21.24 35.38
CA GLY A 302 6.45 -20.81 36.34
C GLY A 302 7.37 -19.66 35.87
N SER A 303 7.20 -19.15 34.65
CA SER A 303 7.98 -18.03 34.09
C SER A 303 7.41 -16.64 34.42
N ALA A 304 6.26 -16.54 35.09
CA ALA A 304 5.79 -15.26 35.62
C ALA A 304 6.74 -14.82 36.76
N ALA A 305 7.27 -13.60 36.68
CA ALA A 305 8.24 -13.11 37.66
C ALA A 305 7.69 -13.19 39.08
N SER A 306 8.51 -13.69 40.01
CA SER A 306 8.13 -13.98 41.39
C SER A 306 7.77 -12.71 42.16
N ARG A 307 6.49 -12.32 42.09
CA ARG A 307 5.89 -11.42 43.10
C ARG A 307 6.03 -12.11 44.45
N LYS A 308 6.90 -11.59 45.33
CA LYS A 308 6.86 -11.92 46.75
C LYS A 308 5.43 -11.63 47.25
N PRO A 309 4.79 -12.55 47.99
CA PRO A 309 3.60 -12.19 48.75
C PRO A 309 4.01 -11.24 49.87
N GLY A 310 3.81 -9.95 49.66
CA GLY A 310 3.82 -8.94 50.72
C GLY A 310 2.44 -8.90 51.39
N ASP A 311 2.42 -8.68 52.70
CA ASP A 311 1.27 -8.90 53.57
C ASP A 311 0.00 -8.12 53.15
N GLY A 312 -1.15 -8.80 53.10
CA GLY A 312 -2.36 -8.20 52.54
C GLY A 312 -3.61 -9.10 52.49
N ASN A 313 -4.01 -9.67 53.63
CA ASN A 313 -5.35 -10.23 53.88
C ASN A 313 -5.93 -11.23 52.83
N ALA A 314 -5.65 -12.53 53.00
CA ALA A 314 -6.14 -13.58 52.12
C ALA A 314 -7.64 -13.89 52.33
N GLY A 315 -8.52 -13.14 51.65
CA GLY A 315 -9.93 -13.52 51.48
C GLY A 315 -10.09 -14.84 50.71
N PRO A 316 -11.21 -15.57 50.90
CA PRO A 316 -11.40 -16.89 50.29
C PRO A 316 -11.40 -16.81 48.77
N GLN A 317 -10.49 -17.55 48.13
CA GLN A 317 -10.40 -17.68 46.68
C GLN A 317 -11.54 -18.56 46.15
N GLY A 318 -12.71 -17.93 45.97
CA GLY A 318 -13.93 -18.56 45.50
C GLY A 318 -13.79 -19.22 44.13
N ASP A 319 -14.60 -20.24 43.87
CA ASP A 319 -14.38 -21.19 42.77
C ASP A 319 -14.47 -20.58 41.37
N GLY A 320 -15.04 -19.38 41.21
CA GLY A 320 -14.94 -18.58 39.99
C GLY A 320 -13.50 -18.35 39.55
N ALA A 321 -12.61 -17.94 40.46
CA ALA A 321 -11.20 -17.71 40.14
C ALA A 321 -10.47 -19.00 39.69
N LYS A 322 -10.93 -20.17 40.15
CA LYS A 322 -10.42 -21.49 39.72
C LYS A 322 -11.00 -21.87 38.34
N ALA A 323 -12.26 -21.54 38.08
CA ALA A 323 -12.90 -21.74 36.78
C ALA A 323 -12.25 -20.87 35.69
N ASP A 324 -12.01 -19.59 35.98
CA ASP A 324 -11.34 -18.64 35.08
C ASP A 324 -9.91 -19.11 34.77
N ALA A 325 -9.14 -19.49 35.79
CA ALA A 325 -7.80 -20.06 35.61
C ALA A 325 -7.81 -21.34 34.77
N LYS A 326 -8.84 -22.20 34.92
CA LYS A 326 -9.01 -23.41 34.11
C LYS A 326 -9.38 -23.10 32.66
N ALA A 327 -10.23 -22.10 32.41
CA ALA A 327 -10.59 -21.65 31.07
C ALA A 327 -9.36 -21.08 30.35
N VAL A 328 -8.63 -20.17 30.99
CA VAL A 328 -7.37 -19.60 30.48
C VAL A 328 -6.31 -20.69 30.25
N ALA A 329 -6.22 -21.72 31.10
CA ALA A 329 -5.32 -22.84 30.88
C ALA A 329 -5.69 -23.69 29.64
N ALA A 330 -6.98 -23.86 29.36
CA ALA A 330 -7.49 -24.56 28.19
C ALA A 330 -7.26 -23.77 26.89
N GLU A 331 -7.59 -22.48 26.85
CA GLU A 331 -7.27 -21.58 25.73
C GLU A 331 -5.77 -21.63 25.39
N ASN A 332 -4.92 -21.49 26.41
CA ASN A 332 -3.47 -21.53 26.23
C ASN A 332 -2.99 -22.91 25.72
N ALA A 333 -3.71 -24.01 25.98
CA ALA A 333 -3.40 -25.32 25.42
C ALA A 333 -3.66 -25.37 23.91
N VAL A 334 -4.74 -24.74 23.43
CA VAL A 334 -5.03 -24.61 21.99
C VAL A 334 -4.03 -23.67 21.32
N LEU A 335 -3.77 -22.48 21.91
CA LEU A 335 -2.82 -21.49 21.39
C LEU A 335 -1.38 -22.04 21.30
N ARG A 336 -0.98 -22.98 22.17
CA ARG A 336 0.31 -23.71 22.03
C ARG A 336 0.43 -24.52 20.73
N GLY A 337 -0.68 -24.83 20.04
CA GLY A 337 -0.70 -25.43 18.72
C GLY A 337 -0.31 -24.48 17.58
N TYR A 338 -0.21 -23.17 17.84
CA TYR A 338 0.03 -22.14 16.81
C TYR A 338 1.44 -21.55 16.85
N THR A 339 1.77 -20.83 15.78
CA THR A 339 2.95 -19.97 15.67
C THR A 339 2.54 -18.66 15.02
N ILE A 340 3.17 -17.56 15.41
CA ILE A 340 3.11 -16.34 14.62
C ILE A 340 4.18 -16.44 13.54
N ARG A 341 3.76 -16.20 12.31
CA ARG A 341 4.57 -16.01 11.12
C ARG A 341 4.73 -14.51 10.89
N LYS A 342 5.93 -14.08 10.52
CA LYS A 342 6.29 -12.66 10.43
C LYS A 342 7.01 -12.33 9.12
N ALA A 343 6.56 -11.29 8.42
CA ALA A 343 7.29 -10.68 7.32
C ALA A 343 7.13 -9.16 7.35
N LEU A 344 7.82 -8.46 6.44
CA LEU A 344 7.43 -7.11 6.07
C LEU A 344 6.39 -7.21 4.94
N GLU A 345 5.22 -6.63 5.17
CA GLU A 345 4.09 -6.60 4.23
C GLU A 345 4.47 -5.80 2.97
N PRO A 346 3.93 -6.10 1.77
CA PRO A 346 4.10 -5.28 0.58
C PRO A 346 3.23 -4.01 0.69
N ALA A 347 3.38 -3.25 1.77
CA ALA A 347 2.65 -2.04 2.08
C ALA A 347 3.41 -1.20 3.12
N TYR A 348 3.24 0.12 3.10
CA TYR A 348 3.91 1.05 4.02
C TYR A 348 2.94 2.02 4.67
N THR A 349 3.34 2.61 5.79
CA THR A 349 2.60 3.72 6.43
C THR A 349 3.37 5.01 6.21
N GLN A 350 2.65 6.08 5.83
CA GLN A 350 3.19 7.41 5.62
C GLN A 350 2.48 8.45 6.49
N LEU A 351 3.20 9.53 6.85
CA LEU A 351 2.56 10.80 7.18
C LEU A 351 2.19 11.51 5.86
N ALA A 352 0.94 11.92 5.73
CA ALA A 352 0.45 12.73 4.62
C ALA A 352 0.26 14.18 5.09
N LEU A 353 0.69 15.13 4.25
CA LEU A 353 0.63 16.57 4.49
C LEU A 353 -0.24 17.17 3.38
N ASN A 354 -1.40 17.74 3.74
CA ASN A 354 -2.34 18.29 2.77
C ASN A 354 -1.83 19.64 2.20
N GLY A 355 -1.27 19.62 0.99
CA GLY A 355 -0.67 20.80 0.36
C GLY A 355 -1.64 21.76 -0.32
N ALA A 356 -2.94 21.50 -0.34
CA ALA A 356 -3.90 22.33 -1.07
C ALA A 356 -4.28 23.64 -0.39
N SER A 357 -4.03 23.80 0.91
CA SER A 357 -4.43 25.01 1.66
C SER A 357 -3.63 25.19 2.95
N GLY A 358 -3.88 26.31 3.65
CA GLY A 358 -3.33 26.55 4.98
C GLY A 358 -1.79 26.69 4.99
N PRO A 359 -1.14 26.45 6.14
CA PRO A 359 0.31 26.53 6.27
C PRO A 359 1.07 25.54 5.39
N LEU A 360 0.48 24.37 5.12
CA LEU A 360 1.12 23.27 4.37
C LEU A 360 1.13 23.48 2.85
N ALA A 361 0.50 24.52 2.33
CA ALA A 361 0.69 24.94 0.94
C ALA A 361 2.14 25.41 0.67
N ASP A 362 2.79 26.05 1.65
CA ASP A 362 4.19 26.46 1.59
C ASP A 362 5.10 25.22 1.75
N ASP A 363 5.95 24.94 0.74
CA ASP A 363 6.77 23.73 0.74
C ASP A 363 7.82 23.73 1.85
N ARG A 364 8.28 24.90 2.30
CA ARG A 364 9.22 25.04 3.42
C ARG A 364 8.58 24.61 4.73
N VAL A 365 7.28 24.83 4.92
CA VAL A 365 6.54 24.33 6.09
C VAL A 365 6.41 22.81 6.03
N ARG A 366 6.16 22.23 4.84
CA ARG A 366 6.17 20.76 4.66
C ARG A 366 7.56 20.15 4.93
N ARG A 367 8.62 20.75 4.40
CA ARG A 367 10.02 20.37 4.67
C ARG A 367 10.37 20.49 6.17
N ALA A 368 9.90 21.53 6.85
CA ALA A 368 10.11 21.71 8.29
C ALA A 368 9.41 20.62 9.12
N VAL A 369 8.13 20.32 8.81
CA VAL A 369 7.40 19.18 9.40
C VAL A 369 8.18 17.89 9.21
N ALA A 370 8.77 17.67 8.02
CA ALA A 370 9.55 16.47 7.74
C ALA A 370 10.90 16.40 8.49
N ARG A 371 11.66 17.51 8.52
CA ARG A 371 12.95 17.60 9.23
C ARG A 371 12.83 17.46 10.75
N ALA A 372 11.64 17.70 11.32
CA ALA A 372 11.37 17.42 12.72
C ALA A 372 11.21 15.93 13.06
N LEU A 373 10.97 15.04 12.07
CA LEU A 373 10.63 13.64 12.33
C LEU A 373 11.86 12.75 12.48
N ASP A 374 12.02 12.16 13.67
CA ASP A 374 12.87 10.99 13.86
C ASP A 374 12.14 9.74 13.31
N ARG A 375 12.28 9.51 12.00
CA ARG A 375 11.67 8.36 11.31
C ARG A 375 12.14 7.01 11.90
N GLN A 376 13.38 6.91 12.38
CA GLN A 376 13.90 5.68 12.98
C GLN A 376 13.16 5.38 14.30
N ALA A 377 12.93 6.38 15.15
CA ALA A 377 12.10 6.23 16.34
C ALA A 377 10.64 5.84 16.02
N LEU A 378 10.07 6.32 14.92
CA LEU A 378 8.73 5.94 14.49
C LEU A 378 8.69 4.48 14.02
N ALA A 379 9.64 4.03 13.19
CA ALA A 379 9.80 2.63 12.79
C ALA A 379 10.05 1.70 14.00
N ASP A 380 10.90 2.12 14.93
CA ASP A 380 11.19 1.43 16.20
C ASP A 380 9.96 1.18 17.05
N THR A 381 9.01 2.12 17.03
CA THR A 381 7.74 2.02 17.78
C THR A 381 6.86 0.86 17.26
N VAL A 382 7.07 0.42 16.02
CA VAL A 382 6.24 -0.58 15.34
C VAL A 382 6.94 -1.92 15.23
N LEU A 383 8.21 -1.93 14.79
CA LEU A 383 8.90 -3.12 14.29
C LEU A 383 9.79 -3.81 15.35
N LYS A 384 10.47 -3.05 16.23
CA LYS A 384 11.28 -3.65 17.33
C LYS A 384 10.45 -4.53 18.28
N PRO A 385 9.21 -4.16 18.70
CA PRO A 385 8.35 -5.01 19.55
C PRO A 385 7.88 -6.31 18.88
N LEU A 386 8.13 -6.49 17.58
CA LEU A 386 7.78 -7.66 16.80
C LEU A 386 8.99 -8.51 16.39
N ASP A 387 10.22 -8.05 16.67
CA ASP A 387 11.45 -8.68 16.17
C ASP A 387 11.42 -8.73 14.61
N LEU A 388 11.31 -7.54 14.00
CA LEU A 388 11.37 -7.30 12.56
C LEU A 388 12.41 -6.21 12.26
N PRO A 389 13.00 -6.16 11.04
CA PRO A 389 13.99 -5.15 10.68
C PRO A 389 13.43 -3.73 10.84
N SER A 390 13.86 -3.03 11.88
CA SER A 390 13.38 -1.68 12.17
C SER A 390 14.22 -0.65 11.44
N ARG A 391 13.74 -0.21 10.27
CA ARG A 391 14.33 0.88 9.48
C ARG A 391 13.20 1.79 8.95
N PRO A 392 13.45 3.10 8.78
CA PRO A 392 12.62 3.94 7.93
C PRO A 392 12.45 3.34 6.54
N LEU A 393 11.34 3.67 5.87
CA LEU A 393 11.26 3.50 4.43
C LEU A 393 11.76 4.77 3.74
N GLY A 394 12.65 4.59 2.76
CA GLY A 394 13.35 5.66 2.05
C GLY A 394 12.83 5.95 0.64
N ASN A 395 11.75 5.26 0.23
CA ASN A 395 11.24 5.25 -1.12
C ASN A 395 9.70 5.11 -1.09
N HIS A 396 8.98 5.83 -1.94
CA HIS A 396 7.51 5.76 -2.03
C HIS A 396 7.02 4.63 -2.95
N LEU A 397 7.88 4.21 -3.89
CA LEU A 397 7.50 3.44 -5.08
C LEU A 397 7.96 1.98 -4.98
N LEU A 398 9.06 1.73 -4.27
CA LEU A 398 9.65 0.41 -4.03
C LEU A 398 9.83 0.15 -2.53
N MET A 399 9.51 -1.06 -2.10
CA MET A 399 9.64 -1.53 -0.72
C MET A 399 11.04 -2.10 -0.44
N ALA A 400 11.43 -2.17 0.84
CA ALA A 400 12.72 -2.72 1.22
C ALA A 400 12.85 -4.19 0.80
N GLY A 401 13.89 -4.51 0.04
CA GLY A 401 14.13 -5.84 -0.54
C GLY A 401 13.62 -6.04 -1.97
N GLN A 402 12.87 -5.10 -2.54
CA GLN A 402 12.59 -5.11 -3.98
C GLN A 402 13.87 -4.79 -4.79
N GLY A 403 13.95 -5.32 -6.02
CA GLY A 403 15.07 -5.01 -6.92
C GLY A 403 14.99 -3.58 -7.43
N GLY A 404 16.05 -2.78 -7.21
CA GLY A 404 16.04 -1.35 -7.53
C GLY A 404 15.58 -0.45 -6.38
N TYR A 405 15.40 -0.98 -5.17
CA TYR A 405 15.20 -0.14 -3.99
C TYR A 405 16.46 0.69 -3.72
N GLU A 406 16.33 2.01 -3.80
CA GLU A 406 17.31 3.00 -3.32
C GLU A 406 16.60 3.99 -2.38
N ASP A 407 17.33 4.56 -1.43
CA ASP A 407 16.81 5.54 -0.47
C ASP A 407 17.00 6.96 -1.02
N HIS A 408 15.90 7.64 -1.32
CA HIS A 408 15.91 9.01 -1.84
C HIS A 408 15.48 10.04 -0.78
N SER A 409 15.29 9.62 0.46
CA SER A 409 14.77 10.49 1.52
C SER A 409 15.73 11.59 1.97
N ASP A 410 17.02 11.48 1.59
CA ASP A 410 18.01 12.55 1.69
C ASP A 410 17.66 13.80 0.85
N ALA A 411 16.72 13.73 -0.10
CA ALA A 411 16.17 14.91 -0.78
C ALA A 411 15.40 15.88 0.16
N LEU A 412 15.08 15.45 1.38
CA LEU A 412 14.67 16.32 2.50
C LEU A 412 15.84 16.68 3.42
N GLY A 413 16.81 15.77 3.56
CA GLY A 413 17.84 15.75 4.59
C GLY A 413 17.38 15.08 5.90
N GLY A 414 18.36 14.67 6.72
CA GLY A 414 18.13 13.97 7.98
C GLY A 414 17.43 14.79 9.07
N GLN A 415 17.03 14.12 10.16
CA GLN A 415 16.31 14.75 11.28
C GLN A 415 17.13 15.88 11.90
N ASP A 416 16.57 17.09 11.91
CA ASP A 416 17.22 18.30 12.38
C ASP A 416 16.16 19.35 12.78
N THR A 417 16.06 19.62 14.08
CA THR A 417 15.12 20.62 14.62
C THR A 417 15.55 22.06 14.32
N GLY A 418 16.85 22.32 14.12
CA GLY A 418 17.39 23.65 13.84
C GLY A 418 17.05 24.09 12.42
N ALA A 419 17.34 23.25 11.42
CA ALA A 419 16.93 23.53 10.04
C ALA A 419 15.40 23.54 9.88
N ALA A 420 14.66 22.73 10.63
CA ALA A 420 13.20 22.80 10.65
C ALA A 420 12.69 24.15 11.19
N GLN A 421 13.30 24.69 12.25
CA GLN A 421 12.98 26.03 12.77
C GLN A 421 13.41 27.15 11.81
N ALA A 422 14.54 27.00 11.09
CA ALA A 422 14.95 27.94 10.06
C ALA A 422 13.97 27.99 8.87
N LEU A 423 13.58 26.82 8.34
CA LEU A 423 12.56 26.71 7.28
C LEU A 423 11.21 27.32 7.69
N LEU A 424 10.83 27.22 8.97
CA LEU A 424 9.66 27.92 9.51
C LEU A 424 9.86 29.44 9.53
N ALA A 425 11.02 29.93 10.00
CA ALA A 425 11.33 31.35 10.05
C ALA A 425 11.35 32.00 8.65
N ASP A 426 11.89 31.30 7.65
CA ASP A 426 11.89 31.70 6.23
C ASP A 426 10.48 31.71 5.64
N ALA A 427 9.64 30.74 6.05
CA ALA A 427 8.20 30.74 5.79
C ALA A 427 7.42 31.80 6.60
N GLY A 428 8.10 32.64 7.39
CA GLY A 428 7.53 33.74 8.16
C GLY A 428 6.86 33.32 9.47
N TRP A 429 7.10 32.09 9.95
CA TRP A 429 6.65 31.59 11.25
C TRP A 429 7.77 31.76 12.29
N LYS A 430 7.62 32.73 13.19
CA LYS A 430 8.62 33.09 14.20
C LYS A 430 8.07 32.85 15.59
N SER A 431 8.89 32.41 16.53
CA SER A 431 8.50 32.32 17.94
C SER A 431 8.48 33.71 18.58
N ASP A 432 7.61 33.91 19.58
CA ASP A 432 7.43 35.17 20.34
C ASP A 432 8.65 35.50 21.26
N ALA A 433 9.85 35.02 20.93
CA ALA A 433 11.03 35.05 21.79
C ALA A 433 11.74 36.42 21.86
N SER A 434 11.31 37.40 21.07
CA SER A 434 11.78 38.80 21.10
C SER A 434 11.61 39.46 22.47
N ASP A 435 10.55 39.11 23.19
CA ASP A 435 10.10 39.85 24.38
C ASP A 435 11.02 39.66 25.59
N ARG A 436 11.91 38.64 25.55
CA ARG A 436 12.96 38.44 26.55
C ARG A 436 13.92 39.63 26.68
N GLN A 437 14.03 40.47 25.64
CA GLN A 437 14.95 41.61 25.65
C GLN A 437 14.29 42.93 26.11
N GLN A 438 12.95 43.00 26.18
CA GLN A 438 12.23 44.15 26.77
C GLN A 438 11.85 43.94 28.24
N ALA A 439 11.68 42.69 28.69
CA ALA A 439 11.45 42.38 30.12
C ALA A 439 12.62 42.82 31.04
N GLY A 440 13.83 42.96 30.50
CA GLY A 440 15.03 43.38 31.24
C GLY A 440 15.24 44.90 31.36
N GLN A 441 14.46 45.74 30.67
CA GLN A 441 14.68 47.20 30.61
C GLN A 441 13.70 48.02 31.45
N ASN A 442 12.69 47.39 32.07
CA ASN A 442 11.70 48.03 32.93
C ASN A 442 11.76 47.54 34.40
N ALA A 443 12.96 47.27 34.91
CA ALA A 443 13.22 47.17 36.34
C ALA A 443 13.74 48.54 36.84
N GLY A 444 13.02 49.15 37.79
CA GLY A 444 13.23 50.56 38.20
C GLY A 444 14.55 50.85 38.92
N ALA A 445 14.97 52.11 38.89
CA ALA A 445 16.20 52.60 39.51
C ALA A 445 16.19 52.52 41.06
N PRO A 446 17.36 52.35 41.71
CA PRO A 446 17.47 52.35 43.18
C PRO A 446 17.44 53.76 43.79
N ALA A 447 17.01 53.85 45.05
CA ALA A 447 17.06 55.07 45.87
C ALA A 447 18.43 55.23 46.57
N PRO A 448 18.82 56.46 47.00
CA PRO A 448 20.21 56.77 47.35
C PRO A 448 20.57 56.69 48.84
N GLY A 449 21.83 56.32 49.12
CA GLY A 449 22.52 56.47 50.43
C GLY A 449 22.40 55.25 51.36
N ALA A 450 23.40 54.93 52.19
CA ALA A 450 24.76 55.46 52.30
C ALA A 450 25.69 54.43 53.02
N GLY A 451 26.99 54.43 52.72
CA GLY A 451 27.99 53.54 53.35
C GLY A 451 29.35 53.62 52.64
N ARG A 452 30.46 53.33 53.33
CA ARG A 452 31.84 53.47 52.83
C ARG A 452 32.62 52.15 52.94
N ALA A 453 33.77 52.13 52.25
CA ALA A 453 34.94 51.24 52.40
C ALA A 453 34.85 49.85 51.73
N ALA A 454 35.95 49.28 51.21
CA ALA A 454 37.24 49.85 50.77
C ALA A 454 38.02 48.79 49.96
N ASP A 455 38.90 49.25 49.04
CA ASP A 455 40.06 48.55 48.44
C ASP A 455 39.84 47.17 47.74
N GLY A 456 40.61 46.75 46.73
CA GLY A 456 41.69 47.37 45.95
C GLY A 456 42.47 46.30 45.16
N TYR A 457 43.17 46.68 44.07
CA TYR A 457 44.07 45.83 43.24
C TYR A 457 43.39 44.66 42.46
N SER A 458 43.93 44.11 41.35
CA SER A 458 44.87 44.61 40.31
C SER A 458 44.92 43.63 39.10
N ASP A 459 45.42 44.11 37.96
CA ASP A 459 46.29 43.46 36.93
C ASP A 459 46.46 41.91 36.92
N GLY A 460 46.53 41.19 35.79
CA GLY A 460 46.64 41.53 34.36
C GLY A 460 47.05 40.26 33.56
N GLY A 461 47.24 40.33 32.22
CA GLY A 461 47.80 39.19 31.44
C GLY A 461 47.27 39.00 30.01
N ASP A 462 47.90 39.70 29.06
CA ASP A 462 47.88 39.50 27.59
C ASP A 462 49.11 38.61 27.18
N PRO A 463 49.52 38.38 25.90
CA PRO A 463 48.89 38.49 24.56
C PRO A 463 49.11 37.23 23.66
N SER A 464 48.99 37.42 22.32
CA SER A 464 49.60 36.67 21.19
C SER A 464 48.88 35.40 20.69
N ASP A 465 48.88 35.01 19.40
CA ASP A 465 49.39 35.55 18.11
C ASP A 465 48.65 34.77 16.97
N ASP A 466 48.62 35.07 15.66
CA ASP A 466 48.98 36.19 14.74
C ASP A 466 48.45 35.78 13.31
N ARG A 467 48.47 36.69 12.31
CA ARG A 467 48.32 36.45 10.83
C ARG A 467 46.90 36.13 10.30
N TYR A 468 46.24 36.91 9.42
CA TYR A 468 46.65 37.70 8.23
C TYR A 468 47.33 36.86 7.12
N ASP A 469 47.16 37.13 5.83
CA ASP A 469 46.74 38.35 5.10
C ASP A 469 45.76 37.98 3.95
N GLY A 470 44.79 38.82 3.51
CA GLY A 470 44.97 39.83 2.44
C GLY A 470 44.37 39.32 1.10
N GLY A 471 43.88 40.10 0.14
CA GLY A 471 43.69 41.55 -0.04
C GLY A 471 42.83 41.85 -1.30
N PRO A 472 42.40 43.10 -1.59
CA PRO A 472 41.15 43.37 -2.34
C PRO A 472 41.26 44.26 -3.62
N TYR A 473 40.08 44.56 -4.21
CA TYR A 473 39.72 45.64 -5.17
C TYR A 473 39.87 45.42 -6.69
N GLY A 474 39.00 46.11 -7.46
CA GLY A 474 38.99 46.21 -8.94
C GLY A 474 37.60 46.60 -9.48
N ASP A 475 37.53 47.51 -10.46
CA ASP A 475 36.31 48.07 -11.07
C ASP A 475 36.52 48.26 -12.60
N GLU A 476 35.51 48.77 -13.31
CA GLU A 476 35.47 49.13 -14.75
C GLU A 476 35.43 47.92 -15.73
N SER A 477 34.79 47.98 -16.92
CA SER A 477 34.15 49.07 -17.66
C SER A 477 32.83 48.61 -18.33
N ALA A 478 32.06 49.56 -18.89
CA ALA A 478 30.99 49.28 -19.86
C ALA A 478 31.37 49.83 -21.25
N GLU A 479 30.87 49.20 -22.32
CA GLU A 479 30.84 49.74 -23.68
C GLU A 479 29.56 49.32 -24.40
N ASP A 480 29.15 50.11 -25.40
CA ASP A 480 27.83 50.08 -26.02
C ASP A 480 27.84 50.39 -27.53
N GLY A 481 26.88 49.78 -28.24
CA GLY A 481 26.62 49.92 -29.67
C GLY A 481 25.67 48.80 -30.11
N SER A 482 24.49 49.03 -30.69
CA SER A 482 24.18 49.80 -31.91
C SER A 482 24.89 49.23 -33.14
N GLY A 483 24.22 48.79 -34.21
CA GLY A 483 22.78 48.59 -34.42
C GLY A 483 22.38 48.90 -35.86
N ASP A 484 21.47 48.13 -36.48
CA ASP A 484 21.05 48.42 -37.85
C ASP A 484 19.61 47.96 -38.20
N ARG A 485 19.03 48.54 -39.25
CA ARG A 485 17.64 48.28 -39.72
C ARG A 485 17.52 48.37 -41.25
N ALA A 486 17.39 47.23 -41.93
CA ALA A 486 16.73 47.09 -43.24
C ALA A 486 16.59 45.60 -43.62
N ALA A 487 15.76 45.16 -44.57
CA ALA A 487 14.40 45.56 -44.98
C ALA A 487 13.87 44.50 -45.99
N TYR A 488 12.55 44.42 -46.17
CA TYR A 488 11.84 43.74 -47.28
C TYR A 488 11.99 42.22 -47.52
N ASP A 489 10.93 41.50 -47.12
CA ASP A 489 10.01 40.73 -47.99
C ASP A 489 10.30 39.30 -48.49
N GLU A 490 9.18 38.61 -48.78
CA GLU A 490 8.92 37.30 -49.43
C GLU A 490 9.64 36.01 -48.94
N GLY A 491 8.84 34.97 -48.61
CA GLY A 491 9.32 33.59 -48.44
C GLY A 491 8.40 32.67 -47.60
N ALA A 492 7.72 31.71 -48.25
CA ALA A 492 6.81 30.72 -47.64
C ALA A 492 7.57 29.62 -46.82
N ASP A 493 6.95 28.68 -46.08
CA ASP A 493 5.58 28.16 -46.15
C ASP A 493 5.06 27.54 -44.82
N ASP A 494 3.76 27.20 -44.79
CA ASP A 494 2.96 26.70 -43.66
C ASP A 494 3.47 25.46 -42.89
N ARG A 495 3.24 25.46 -41.56
CA ARG A 495 2.15 24.64 -40.93
C ARG A 495 2.07 24.71 -39.40
N ASN A 496 1.23 25.60 -38.86
CA ASN A 496 0.44 25.34 -37.63
C ASN A 496 -0.68 26.37 -37.42
N PRO A 497 -1.96 26.01 -37.67
CA PRO A 497 -3.04 26.60 -36.87
C PRO A 497 -4.21 25.65 -36.54
N ALA A 498 -4.72 25.75 -35.30
CA ALA A 498 -6.16 25.78 -35.01
C ALA A 498 -6.46 26.17 -33.54
N ARG A 499 -6.77 27.44 -33.26
CA ARG A 499 -7.40 27.85 -31.98
C ARG A 499 -8.35 29.04 -32.14
N SER A 500 -9.57 28.78 -32.62
CA SER A 500 -10.73 29.68 -32.60
C SER A 500 -12.00 28.84 -32.83
N GLY A 501 -13.22 29.26 -32.49
CA GLY A 501 -13.68 30.48 -31.81
C GLY A 501 -15.06 30.24 -31.17
N ARG A 502 -15.76 31.30 -30.71
CA ARG A 502 -17.08 31.19 -30.06
C ARG A 502 -18.26 31.31 -31.05
N GLY A 503 -19.20 30.37 -30.95
CA GLY A 503 -20.63 30.67 -30.90
C GLY A 503 -21.43 30.76 -32.21
N HIS A 504 -22.36 29.82 -32.41
CA HIS A 504 -23.79 30.12 -32.34
C HIS A 504 -24.60 28.84 -32.03
N ALA A 505 -25.86 28.99 -31.61
CA ALA A 505 -26.71 27.88 -31.17
C ALA A 505 -27.52 27.25 -32.31
N GLY A 506 -27.63 25.92 -32.30
CA GLY A 506 -28.57 25.13 -33.09
C GLY A 506 -28.87 23.83 -32.34
N ALA A 507 -30.14 23.48 -32.17
CA ALA A 507 -30.56 22.42 -31.26
C ALA A 507 -30.91 21.10 -31.97
N SER A 508 -30.22 20.02 -31.61
CA SER A 508 -30.66 18.64 -31.82
C SER A 508 -30.12 17.77 -30.68
N GLY A 509 -30.96 16.88 -30.15
CA GLY A 509 -30.66 16.13 -28.93
C GLY A 509 -29.67 14.98 -29.14
N GLY A 510 -28.70 14.85 -28.24
CA GLY A 510 -27.82 13.69 -28.12
C GLY A 510 -27.49 13.44 -26.64
N HIS A 511 -27.49 12.18 -26.20
CA HIS A 511 -27.32 11.85 -24.78
C HIS A 511 -25.95 12.28 -24.25
N GLY A 512 -25.94 12.91 -23.08
CA GLY A 512 -24.72 13.47 -22.47
C GLY A 512 -23.69 12.39 -22.13
N ALA A 513 -22.61 12.33 -22.91
CA ALA A 513 -21.41 11.56 -22.61
C ALA A 513 -20.65 12.22 -21.44
N GLY A 514 -21.16 12.08 -20.23
CA GLY A 514 -20.49 12.54 -19.01
C GLY A 514 -19.17 11.80 -18.82
N ALA A 515 -18.06 12.48 -19.08
CA ALA A 515 -16.73 11.96 -18.81
C ALA A 515 -16.59 11.65 -17.31
N ARG A 516 -16.35 10.38 -16.98
CA ARG A 516 -16.08 9.97 -15.60
C ARG A 516 -14.65 10.40 -15.23
N PRO A 517 -14.44 10.95 -14.02
CA PRO A 517 -13.14 10.82 -13.34
C PRO A 517 -12.78 9.33 -13.27
N ALA A 518 -11.50 8.99 -13.44
CA ALA A 518 -11.05 7.60 -13.34
C ALA A 518 -11.44 7.01 -11.97
N ALA A 519 -11.89 5.75 -11.96
CA ALA A 519 -12.05 5.02 -10.71
C ALA A 519 -10.65 4.76 -10.12
N ALA A 520 -10.53 4.81 -8.80
CA ALA A 520 -9.26 4.60 -8.11
C ALA A 520 -8.74 3.17 -8.35
N GLU A 521 -7.68 3.05 -9.17
CA GLU A 521 -6.93 1.81 -9.40
C GLU A 521 -6.16 1.42 -8.13
N ALA A 522 -6.79 0.72 -7.17
CA ALA A 522 -6.16 0.34 -5.89
C ALA A 522 -5.26 -0.91 -6.03
N PRO A 523 -3.92 -0.86 -5.84
CA PRO A 523 -3.03 -1.98 -6.18
C PRO A 523 -3.38 -3.33 -5.50
N LEU A 524 -3.12 -4.43 -6.21
CA LEU A 524 -3.56 -5.80 -5.84
C LEU A 524 -2.73 -6.40 -4.68
N SER A 525 -3.01 -5.99 -3.44
CA SER A 525 -2.50 -6.71 -2.26
C SER A 525 -3.19 -8.07 -2.09
N PHE A 526 -2.39 -9.10 -1.81
CA PHE A 526 -2.84 -10.42 -1.38
C PHE A 526 -3.05 -10.51 0.15
N THR A 527 -2.35 -9.65 0.89
CA THR A 527 -2.37 -9.60 2.36
C THR A 527 -3.60 -8.80 2.83
N GLY A 528 -4.34 -9.37 3.79
CA GLY A 528 -5.48 -8.70 4.43
C GLY A 528 -4.96 -7.70 5.44
N ALA A 529 -4.62 -6.50 4.96
CA ALA A 529 -3.84 -5.52 5.69
C ALA A 529 -4.71 -4.78 6.72
N VAL A 530 -4.44 -4.94 8.02
CA VAL A 530 -5.16 -4.18 9.06
C VAL A 530 -5.00 -2.68 8.79
N GLY A 531 -6.10 -1.96 8.58
CA GLY A 531 -6.12 -0.55 8.14
C GLY A 531 -6.23 -0.31 6.62
N SER A 532 -6.04 -1.30 5.73
CA SER A 532 -6.61 -1.21 4.37
C SER A 532 -8.12 -1.38 4.38
N GLU A 533 -8.65 -2.02 5.43
CA GLU A 533 -10.07 -2.08 5.81
C GLU A 533 -10.79 -0.73 5.62
N VAL A 534 -10.18 0.36 6.08
CA VAL A 534 -10.79 1.71 6.04
C VAL A 534 -10.75 2.33 4.63
N GLN A 535 -9.74 1.99 3.83
CA GLN A 535 -9.68 2.33 2.39
C GLN A 535 -10.68 1.48 1.57
N GLN A 536 -10.78 0.19 1.86
CA GLN A 536 -11.74 -0.75 1.27
C GLN A 536 -13.18 -0.35 1.57
N ALA A 537 -13.45 0.11 2.80
CA ALA A 537 -14.74 0.66 3.19
C ALA A 537 -15.09 1.92 2.38
N ALA A 538 -14.17 2.86 2.21
CA ALA A 538 -14.38 4.02 1.33
C ALA A 538 -14.59 3.64 -0.15
N LEU A 539 -13.85 2.66 -0.68
CA LEU A 539 -14.05 2.12 -2.03
C LEU A 539 -15.44 1.46 -2.19
N LEU A 540 -15.91 0.72 -1.17
CA LEU A 540 -17.27 0.16 -1.12
C LEU A 540 -18.35 1.24 -1.06
N ARG A 541 -18.10 2.38 -0.38
CA ARG A 541 -19.01 3.53 -0.41
C ARG A 541 -18.98 4.27 -1.75
N GLN A 542 -17.81 4.35 -2.41
CA GLN A 542 -17.68 4.88 -3.78
C GLN A 542 -18.42 3.99 -4.79
N SER A 543 -18.30 2.66 -4.69
CA SER A 543 -19.09 1.73 -5.50
C SER A 543 -20.58 1.86 -5.21
N ALA A 544 -20.99 2.07 -3.96
CA ALA A 544 -22.36 2.41 -3.61
C ALA A 544 -22.88 3.71 -4.25
N ALA A 545 -22.03 4.73 -4.41
CA ALA A 545 -22.38 5.95 -5.15
C ALA A 545 -22.59 5.66 -6.65
N PHE A 546 -21.71 4.87 -7.28
CA PHE A 546 -21.91 4.44 -8.67
C PHE A 546 -23.17 3.58 -8.85
N TYR A 547 -23.49 2.68 -7.91
CA TYR A 547 -24.75 1.92 -7.93
C TYR A 547 -25.99 2.82 -7.77
N LYS A 548 -25.92 3.88 -6.94
CA LYS A 548 -27.00 4.89 -6.85
C LYS A 548 -27.18 5.65 -8.17
N GLN A 549 -26.09 6.03 -8.83
CA GLN A 549 -26.11 6.70 -10.13
C GLN A 549 -26.73 5.80 -11.22
N ALA A 550 -26.27 4.55 -11.32
CA ALA A 550 -26.81 3.57 -12.26
C ALA A 550 -28.30 3.27 -11.99
N ALA A 551 -28.68 3.13 -10.71
CA ALA A 551 -30.08 2.96 -10.31
C ALA A 551 -30.95 4.15 -10.72
N ALA A 552 -30.43 5.38 -10.67
CA ALA A 552 -31.17 6.56 -11.12
C ALA A 552 -31.40 6.56 -12.64
N GLY A 553 -30.40 6.18 -13.44
CA GLY A 553 -30.52 6.04 -14.89
C GLY A 553 -31.57 4.99 -15.30
N GLU A 554 -31.44 3.77 -14.79
CA GLU A 554 -32.38 2.67 -15.06
C GLU A 554 -33.81 2.97 -14.57
N LYS A 555 -33.97 3.76 -13.50
CA LYS A 555 -35.28 4.24 -13.06
C LYS A 555 -35.88 5.26 -14.05
N GLY A 556 -35.05 6.04 -14.73
CA GLY A 556 -35.44 6.91 -15.83
C GLY A 556 -35.90 6.11 -17.05
N GLU A 557 -35.06 5.18 -17.53
CA GLU A 557 -35.35 4.28 -18.67
C GLU A 557 -36.60 3.42 -18.45
N ALA A 558 -36.92 3.07 -17.20
CA ALA A 558 -38.16 2.36 -16.87
C ALA A 558 -39.43 3.19 -17.13
N HIS A 559 -39.35 4.53 -17.22
CA HIS A 559 -40.47 5.46 -17.39
C HIS A 559 -41.68 5.24 -16.44
N GLY A 560 -41.47 4.58 -15.30
CA GLY A 560 -42.51 4.21 -14.33
C GLY A 560 -43.08 2.79 -14.49
N ASP A 561 -42.82 2.08 -15.59
CA ASP A 561 -43.23 0.68 -15.74
C ASP A 561 -42.45 -0.22 -14.77
N THR A 562 -43.18 -0.73 -13.78
CA THR A 562 -42.62 -1.58 -12.72
C THR A 562 -42.39 -3.04 -13.14
N SER A 563 -42.78 -3.43 -14.36
CA SER A 563 -42.53 -4.73 -14.98
C SER A 563 -41.29 -4.74 -15.89
N SER A 564 -40.86 -3.59 -16.40
CA SER A 564 -39.73 -3.42 -17.32
C SER A 564 -38.41 -4.05 -16.83
N ALA A 565 -37.59 -4.48 -17.78
CA ALA A 565 -36.22 -4.93 -17.52
C ALA A 565 -35.35 -3.83 -16.87
N ALA A 566 -35.56 -2.56 -17.23
CA ALA A 566 -34.92 -1.40 -16.61
C ALA A 566 -35.33 -1.26 -15.14
N TYR A 567 -36.61 -1.39 -14.79
CA TYR A 567 -37.04 -1.35 -13.39
C TYR A 567 -36.50 -2.53 -12.57
N ALA A 568 -36.36 -3.71 -13.20
CA ALA A 568 -35.71 -4.86 -12.59
C ALA A 568 -34.21 -4.60 -12.32
N LYS A 569 -33.49 -3.93 -13.21
CA LYS A 569 -32.10 -3.47 -12.98
C LYS A 569 -32.03 -2.38 -11.91
N TYR A 570 -32.88 -1.35 -11.93
CA TYR A 570 -33.00 -0.34 -10.86
C TYR A 570 -33.14 -0.98 -9.48
N LYS A 571 -34.02 -1.98 -9.33
CA LYS A 571 -34.16 -2.76 -8.10
C LYS A 571 -32.86 -3.46 -7.69
N ARG A 572 -32.12 -4.08 -8.63
CA ARG A 572 -30.81 -4.71 -8.36
C ARG A 572 -29.76 -3.68 -7.94
N TYR A 573 -29.58 -2.60 -8.69
CA TYR A 573 -28.59 -1.56 -8.39
C TYR A 573 -28.88 -0.85 -7.06
N LYS A 574 -30.14 -0.56 -6.74
CA LYS A 574 -30.55 -0.03 -5.43
C LYS A 574 -30.21 -1.00 -4.27
N LYS A 575 -30.44 -2.31 -4.46
CA LYS A 575 -30.07 -3.35 -3.47
C LYS A 575 -28.54 -3.49 -3.33
N ARG A 576 -27.78 -3.32 -4.42
CA ARG A 576 -26.31 -3.35 -4.44
C ARG A 576 -25.71 -2.14 -3.71
N ALA A 577 -26.25 -0.93 -3.92
CA ALA A 577 -25.87 0.25 -3.15
C ALA A 577 -26.02 0.02 -1.64
N ALA A 578 -27.16 -0.52 -1.19
CA ALA A 578 -27.37 -0.84 0.22
C ALA A 578 -26.42 -1.93 0.75
N ARG A 579 -26.16 -2.99 -0.05
CA ARG A 579 -25.20 -4.05 0.31
C ARG A 579 -23.77 -3.53 0.47
N ALA A 580 -23.33 -2.62 -0.40
CA ALA A 580 -21.98 -2.05 -0.38
C ALA A 580 -21.79 -1.06 0.79
N LEU A 581 -22.77 -0.18 1.04
CA LEU A 581 -22.77 0.67 2.25
C LEU A 581 -22.70 -0.17 3.53
N GLY A 582 -23.56 -1.19 3.66
CA GLY A 582 -23.55 -2.07 4.82
C GLY A 582 -22.29 -2.96 4.91
N ALA A 583 -21.56 -3.17 3.80
CA ALA A 583 -20.28 -3.87 3.83
C ALA A 583 -19.17 -2.98 4.39
N ALA A 584 -19.12 -1.72 3.95
CA ALA A 584 -18.28 -0.70 4.56
C ALA A 584 -18.58 -0.57 6.07
N GLU A 585 -19.85 -0.36 6.44
CA GLU A 585 -20.30 -0.25 7.85
C GLU A 585 -19.85 -1.42 8.73
N ARG A 586 -19.88 -2.67 8.24
CA ARG A 586 -19.39 -3.84 9.01
C ARG A 586 -17.87 -3.87 9.16
N ILE A 587 -17.13 -3.43 8.15
CA ILE A 587 -15.66 -3.31 8.22
C ILE A 587 -15.27 -2.21 9.22
N GLU A 588 -16.01 -1.10 9.21
CA GLU A 588 -15.77 0.09 10.04
C GLU A 588 -16.17 -0.09 11.52
N THR A 589 -17.18 -0.93 11.81
CA THR A 589 -17.73 -1.14 13.17
C THR A 589 -17.34 -2.48 13.81
N GLY A 590 -16.85 -3.44 13.01
CA GLY A 590 -16.58 -4.81 13.45
C GLY A 590 -17.83 -5.65 13.80
N GLN A 591 -19.03 -5.06 13.87
CA GLN A 591 -20.25 -5.78 14.26
C GLN A 591 -20.93 -6.44 13.06
N ALA A 592 -21.49 -7.64 13.28
CA ALA A 592 -22.40 -8.27 12.32
C ALA A 592 -23.84 -8.04 12.79
N PRO A 593 -24.80 -7.74 11.90
CA PRO A 593 -26.21 -7.63 12.28
C PRO A 593 -26.71 -9.00 12.78
N HIS A 594 -27.51 -8.99 13.85
CA HIS A 594 -28.02 -10.21 14.46
C HIS A 594 -28.81 -11.07 13.45
N LEU A 595 -28.41 -12.33 13.30
CA LEU A 595 -29.23 -13.35 12.61
C LEU A 595 -30.46 -13.69 13.48
N PRO A 596 -31.67 -13.72 12.90
CA PRO A 596 -32.89 -14.01 13.66
C PRO A 596 -33.00 -15.52 13.95
N GLY A 597 -32.56 -15.98 15.14
CA GLY A 597 -32.46 -17.43 15.38
C GLY A 597 -32.17 -17.92 16.80
N SER A 598 -32.51 -17.19 17.86
CA SER A 598 -32.40 -17.70 19.25
C SER A 598 -33.55 -17.20 20.13
N GLY A 599 -34.40 -18.13 20.61
CA GLY A 599 -35.60 -17.80 21.36
C GLY A 599 -35.35 -17.39 22.81
N GLY A 600 -35.97 -16.29 23.23
CA GLY A 600 -36.12 -15.84 24.62
C GLY A 600 -37.49 -15.18 24.79
N HIS A 601 -38.13 -15.32 25.95
CA HIS A 601 -39.54 -14.93 26.13
C HIS A 601 -39.76 -13.42 26.38
N PRO A 602 -40.96 -12.89 26.09
CA PRO A 602 -41.23 -11.45 26.09
C PRO A 602 -41.56 -10.90 27.49
N GLY A 603 -41.28 -9.61 27.74
CA GLY A 603 -41.69 -8.94 28.98
C GLY A 603 -41.50 -7.42 28.96
N SER A 604 -42.62 -6.68 29.07
CA SER A 604 -42.71 -5.21 29.08
C SER A 604 -42.27 -4.48 27.79
N GLY A 605 -42.78 -3.27 27.57
CA GLY A 605 -42.50 -2.49 26.37
C GLY A 605 -42.70 -0.99 26.57
N GLY A 606 -42.30 -0.19 25.57
CA GLY A 606 -42.45 1.26 25.52
C GLY A 606 -42.45 1.74 24.07
N HIS A 607 -43.31 2.70 23.74
CA HIS A 607 -43.53 3.14 22.37
C HIS A 607 -42.46 4.14 21.85
N PRO A 608 -42.27 4.24 20.52
CA PRO A 608 -41.13 4.94 19.93
C PRO A 608 -41.39 6.42 19.63
N GLY A 609 -40.30 7.20 19.58
CA GLY A 609 -40.23 8.42 18.75
C GLY A 609 -39.70 9.67 19.44
N ALA A 610 -38.44 10.02 19.16
CA ALA A 610 -37.91 11.37 19.31
C ALA A 610 -36.85 11.65 18.24
N ARG A 611 -36.93 12.82 17.59
CA ARG A 611 -35.83 13.35 16.76
C ARG A 611 -34.83 14.01 17.70
N HIS A 612 -33.55 13.63 17.64
CA HIS A 612 -32.52 14.38 18.35
C HIS A 612 -31.81 15.38 17.43
N VAL A 613 -32.06 16.65 17.71
CA VAL A 613 -31.34 17.80 17.15
C VAL A 613 -29.99 17.91 17.85
N ALA A 614 -28.95 18.34 17.13
CA ALA A 614 -27.65 18.62 17.73
C ALA A 614 -27.76 19.78 18.73
N ALA A 615 -27.13 19.63 19.89
CA ALA A 615 -26.98 20.69 20.88
C ALA A 615 -25.56 20.65 21.44
N GLU A 616 -24.79 21.69 21.18
CA GLU A 616 -23.45 21.85 21.73
C GLU A 616 -23.52 22.02 23.25
N ARG A 617 -22.56 21.44 23.97
CA ARG A 617 -22.32 21.77 25.38
C ARG A 617 -20.82 21.88 25.64
N SER A 618 -20.39 23.07 25.99
CA SER A 618 -19.02 23.38 26.41
C SER A 618 -18.66 22.54 27.63
N ALA A 619 -17.63 21.69 27.51
CA ALA A 619 -17.06 20.98 28.65
C ALA A 619 -16.17 21.92 29.47
N ALA A 620 -16.54 22.16 30.73
CA ALA A 620 -15.68 22.88 31.67
C ALA A 620 -14.44 22.03 32.02
N ALA A 621 -13.31 22.70 32.26
CA ALA A 621 -12.04 22.02 32.49
C ALA A 621 -11.99 21.28 33.85
N ALA A 622 -11.44 20.06 33.83
CA ALA A 622 -10.97 19.38 35.04
C ALA A 622 -9.50 19.77 35.32
N PRO A 623 -9.08 19.90 36.59
CA PRO A 623 -7.72 20.33 36.92
C PRO A 623 -6.67 19.27 36.60
N GLN A 624 -5.53 19.69 36.07
CA GLN A 624 -4.35 18.84 35.87
C GLN A 624 -3.53 18.72 37.17
N PRO A 625 -2.87 17.57 37.44
CA PRO A 625 -1.82 17.50 38.45
C PRO A 625 -0.61 18.34 38.02
N ALA A 626 0.12 18.90 38.98
CA ALA A 626 1.29 19.75 38.72
C ALA A 626 2.40 18.96 37.99
N GLY A 627 2.94 19.54 36.92
CA GLY A 627 3.91 18.88 36.05
C GLY A 627 5.37 19.24 36.33
N ASP A 628 6.28 18.33 35.95
CA ASP A 628 7.71 18.58 35.90
C ASP A 628 8.07 19.67 34.88
N ARG A 629 9.04 20.51 35.22
CA ARG A 629 9.46 21.65 34.39
C ARG A 629 10.37 21.24 33.22
N ALA A 630 9.82 20.57 32.23
CA ALA A 630 10.40 20.55 30.89
C ALA A 630 10.18 21.92 30.22
N GLY A 631 11.23 22.48 29.59
CA GLY A 631 11.17 23.83 29.02
C GLY A 631 10.17 23.94 27.87
N HIS A 632 9.11 24.73 28.05
CA HIS A 632 8.14 25.02 26.98
C HIS A 632 8.82 25.80 25.85
N ILE A 633 8.95 25.16 24.69
CA ILE A 633 9.36 25.83 23.45
C ILE A 633 8.20 26.71 22.99
N ALA A 634 8.50 27.98 22.70
CA ALA A 634 7.50 28.95 22.29
C ALA A 634 6.89 28.58 20.94
N VAL A 635 5.56 28.67 20.85
CA VAL A 635 4.80 28.41 19.63
C VAL A 635 5.20 29.40 18.55
N VAL A 636 5.41 28.94 17.32
CA VAL A 636 5.71 29.84 16.20
C VAL A 636 4.41 30.48 15.67
N ARG A 637 4.48 31.76 15.31
CA ARG A 637 3.37 32.56 14.81
C ARG A 637 3.68 33.22 13.47
N LYS A 638 2.62 33.46 12.70
CA LYS A 638 2.62 34.34 11.53
C LYS A 638 1.38 35.22 11.61
N ASN A 639 1.58 36.54 11.55
CA ASN A 639 0.52 37.55 11.71
C ASN A 639 -0.33 37.33 13.00
N GLY A 640 0.34 37.06 14.13
CA GLY A 640 -0.28 36.81 15.45
C GLY A 640 -0.95 35.43 15.62
N LYS A 641 -1.22 34.71 14.53
CA LYS A 641 -1.83 33.37 14.56
C LYS A 641 -0.76 32.30 14.83
N PRO A 642 -0.98 31.34 15.75
CA PRO A 642 -0.07 30.22 15.98
C PRO A 642 -0.08 29.24 14.80
N LEU A 643 1.02 28.51 14.59
CA LEU A 643 1.07 27.39 13.66
C LEU A 643 0.45 26.15 14.31
N THR A 644 -0.87 26.02 14.17
CA THR A 644 -1.62 24.84 14.58
C THR A 644 -1.97 23.99 13.35
N LEU A 645 -1.62 22.71 13.36
CA LEU A 645 -2.00 21.73 12.33
C LEU A 645 -2.98 20.70 12.91
N ARG A 646 -4.06 20.41 12.18
CA ARG A 646 -5.07 19.42 12.55
C ARG A 646 -4.68 18.02 12.06
N PHE A 647 -4.40 17.15 13.02
CA PHE A 647 -4.01 15.78 12.78
C PHE A 647 -5.20 14.85 12.95
N VAL A 648 -5.78 14.41 11.84
CA VAL A 648 -6.92 13.49 11.86
C VAL A 648 -6.41 12.05 12.01
N VAL A 649 -6.98 11.30 12.96
CA VAL A 649 -6.61 9.89 13.22
C VAL A 649 -7.85 9.02 13.48
N PRO A 650 -7.86 7.76 13.01
CA PRO A 650 -8.98 6.84 13.22
C PRO A 650 -9.04 6.33 14.67
N ASP A 651 -10.25 6.03 15.17
CA ASP A 651 -10.57 5.78 16.58
C ASP A 651 -10.58 4.31 17.00
N GLY A 652 -10.77 3.39 16.05
CA GLY A 652 -11.06 1.99 16.27
C GLY A 652 -9.94 1.18 16.94
N ALA A 653 -10.25 -0.07 17.26
CA ALA A 653 -9.33 -0.98 17.96
C ALA A 653 -8.08 -1.31 17.13
N GLY A 654 -8.23 -1.63 15.83
CA GLY A 654 -7.09 -1.85 14.93
C GLY A 654 -6.21 -0.60 14.73
N SER A 655 -6.80 0.58 14.91
CA SER A 655 -6.16 1.88 14.69
C SER A 655 -5.26 2.37 15.85
N VAL A 656 -5.09 1.58 16.92
CA VAL A 656 -4.22 1.90 18.09
C VAL A 656 -2.78 2.19 17.67
N GLN A 657 -2.23 1.47 16.68
CA GLN A 657 -0.85 1.70 16.23
C GLN A 657 -0.69 3.07 15.56
N LEU A 658 -1.65 3.48 14.73
CA LEU A 658 -1.65 4.79 14.07
C LEU A 658 -1.77 5.92 15.09
N ARG A 659 -2.65 5.80 16.11
CA ARG A 659 -2.75 6.79 17.20
C ARG A 659 -1.46 6.88 18.02
N THR A 660 -0.76 5.75 18.21
CA THR A 660 0.53 5.72 18.92
C THR A 660 1.63 6.48 18.16
N VAL A 661 1.71 6.26 16.84
CA VAL A 661 2.64 6.97 15.95
C VAL A 661 2.28 8.45 15.85
N GLY A 662 0.99 8.79 15.68
CA GLY A 662 0.52 10.17 15.57
C GLY A 662 0.76 11.02 16.82
N ARG A 663 0.63 10.45 18.02
CA ARG A 663 1.06 11.10 19.27
C ARG A 663 2.56 11.43 19.23
N ARG A 664 3.40 10.45 18.86
CA ARG A 664 4.86 10.63 18.85
C ARG A 664 5.32 11.64 17.79
N ILE A 665 4.62 11.74 16.66
CA ILE A 665 4.80 12.82 15.67
C ILE A 665 4.40 14.18 16.27
N SER A 666 3.26 14.27 16.97
CA SER A 666 2.83 15.51 17.63
C SER A 666 3.86 16.00 18.66
N GLU A 667 4.48 15.07 19.40
CA GLU A 667 5.59 15.33 20.33
C GLU A 667 6.88 15.80 19.63
N MET A 668 7.13 15.37 18.40
CA MET A 668 8.25 15.86 17.57
C MET A 668 7.97 17.28 17.03
N LEU A 669 6.77 17.52 16.51
CA LEU A 669 6.36 18.82 15.97
C LEU A 669 6.30 19.91 17.06
N GLY A 670 5.91 19.56 18.28
CA GLY A 670 5.98 20.46 19.43
C GLY A 670 7.40 20.99 19.72
N LYS A 671 8.45 20.23 19.39
CA LYS A 671 9.85 20.68 19.58
C LYS A 671 10.28 21.79 18.64
N ILE A 672 9.59 21.96 17.50
CA ILE A 672 9.84 23.05 16.54
C ILE A 672 8.80 24.17 16.66
N GLY A 673 7.98 24.17 17.73
CA GLY A 673 6.97 25.19 18.00
C GLY A 673 5.68 25.05 17.18
N ILE A 674 5.47 23.92 16.48
CA ILE A 674 4.21 23.59 15.81
C ILE A 674 3.24 22.98 16.83
N GLN A 675 2.05 23.55 16.95
CA GLN A 675 0.97 22.95 17.72
C GLN A 675 0.22 21.91 16.88
N THR A 676 -0.21 20.82 17.51
CA THR A 676 -0.93 19.75 16.82
C THR A 676 -2.30 19.51 17.47
N SER A 677 -3.37 19.73 16.72
CA SER A 677 -4.75 19.48 17.16
C SER A 677 -5.18 18.09 16.71
N VAL A 678 -5.11 17.10 17.61
CA VAL A 678 -5.39 15.69 17.27
C VAL A 678 -6.89 15.43 17.26
N GLN A 679 -7.48 15.30 16.08
CA GLN A 679 -8.88 14.98 15.87
C GLN A 679 -9.06 13.46 15.73
N ARG A 680 -9.62 12.82 16.76
CA ARG A 680 -10.06 11.41 16.68
C ARG A 680 -11.40 11.35 15.95
N VAL A 681 -11.51 10.53 14.91
CA VAL A 681 -12.71 10.34 14.10
C VAL A 681 -13.01 8.86 13.90
N SER A 682 -14.26 8.49 13.62
CA SER A 682 -14.59 7.09 13.40
C SER A 682 -13.90 6.55 12.15
N ASP A 683 -13.51 5.29 12.19
CA ASP A 683 -12.88 4.59 11.05
C ASP A 683 -13.83 4.58 9.83
N ALA A 684 -15.13 4.75 10.09
CA ALA A 684 -16.21 5.00 9.14
C ALA A 684 -16.16 6.35 8.41
N SER A 685 -15.78 7.45 9.07
CA SER A 685 -15.66 8.76 8.41
C SER A 685 -14.23 9.02 7.91
N TYR A 686 -13.22 8.41 8.55
CA TYR A 686 -11.80 8.74 8.37
C TYR A 686 -11.39 8.90 6.90
N PHE A 687 -11.52 7.86 6.08
CA PHE A 687 -11.02 7.93 4.71
C PHE A 687 -11.93 8.71 3.76
N GLN A 688 -13.26 8.53 3.84
CA GLN A 688 -14.18 9.21 2.92
C GLN A 688 -14.30 10.69 3.23
N ASP A 689 -14.64 11.00 4.47
CA ASP A 689 -15.11 12.33 4.88
C ASP A 689 -13.95 13.25 5.30
N HIS A 690 -12.75 12.69 5.53
CA HIS A 690 -11.53 13.47 5.82
C HIS A 690 -10.41 13.28 4.79
N ILE A 691 -9.90 12.06 4.54
CA ILE A 691 -8.72 11.89 3.65
C ILE A 691 -9.05 12.19 2.18
N ALA A 692 -10.09 11.55 1.64
CA ALA A 692 -10.52 11.72 0.26
C ALA A 692 -11.11 13.11 0.01
N SER A 693 -11.88 13.66 0.96
CA SER A 693 -12.40 15.03 0.89
C SER A 693 -11.31 16.10 0.96
N GLY A 694 -10.22 15.84 1.71
CA GLY A 694 -9.19 16.83 2.04
C GLY A 694 -9.47 17.60 3.34
N ASP A 695 -10.40 17.15 4.18
CA ASP A 695 -10.67 17.71 5.51
C ASP A 695 -9.64 17.22 6.55
N TYR A 696 -8.35 17.50 6.31
CA TYR A 696 -7.24 17.26 7.24
C TYR A 696 -6.04 18.15 6.90
N ASP A 697 -5.16 18.42 7.88
CA ASP A 697 -3.83 18.98 7.60
C ASP A 697 -2.77 17.87 7.60
N LEU A 698 -2.78 17.03 8.66
CA LEU A 698 -1.93 15.86 8.84
C LEU A 698 -2.77 14.58 8.98
N ALA A 699 -2.32 13.48 8.38
CA ALA A 699 -2.97 12.17 8.47
C ALA A 699 -1.98 11.01 8.39
N LEU A 700 -2.36 9.86 8.95
CA LEU A 700 -1.61 8.60 8.84
C LEU A 700 -2.45 7.56 8.10
N TYR A 701 -2.00 7.16 6.92
CA TYR A 701 -2.60 6.06 6.16
C TYR A 701 -1.51 5.27 5.44
N SER A 702 -1.92 4.25 4.69
CA SER A 702 -1.03 3.28 4.08
C SER A 702 -1.32 3.07 2.60
N TRP A 703 -0.26 2.76 1.85
CA TRP A 703 -0.34 2.33 0.46
C TRP A 703 0.25 0.92 0.32
N PRO A 704 -0.33 0.04 -0.53
CA PRO A 704 0.35 -1.15 -1.01
C PRO A 704 1.51 -0.77 -1.93
N GLY A 705 2.63 -1.49 -1.82
CA GLY A 705 3.66 -1.52 -2.86
C GLY A 705 3.25 -2.41 -4.03
N THR A 706 3.97 -2.34 -5.13
CA THR A 706 3.67 -3.08 -6.37
C THR A 706 4.95 -3.59 -7.06
N ALA A 707 4.77 -4.47 -8.04
CA ALA A 707 5.79 -4.82 -9.02
C ALA A 707 5.85 -3.84 -10.21
N TYR A 708 4.86 -2.95 -10.35
CA TYR A 708 4.64 -2.09 -11.52
C TYR A 708 4.46 -0.61 -11.15
N PRO A 709 5.43 0.01 -10.43
CA PRO A 709 5.25 1.35 -9.86
C PRO A 709 5.05 2.45 -10.91
N ALA A 710 5.61 2.29 -12.11
CA ALA A 710 5.44 3.24 -13.22
C ALA A 710 3.96 3.40 -13.61
N THR A 711 3.17 2.32 -13.49
CA THR A 711 1.73 2.33 -13.72
C THR A 711 0.93 2.63 -12.45
N ASP A 712 1.08 1.81 -11.40
CA ASP A 712 0.12 1.81 -10.27
C ASP A 712 0.28 3.02 -9.34
N ALA A 713 1.48 3.60 -9.24
CA ALA A 713 1.74 4.72 -8.34
C ALA A 713 1.46 6.09 -8.98
N ARG A 714 1.37 6.17 -10.32
CA ARG A 714 1.12 7.42 -11.06
C ARG A 714 -0.14 8.16 -10.55
N PRO A 715 -1.30 7.52 -10.31
CA PRO A 715 -2.48 8.20 -9.76
C PRO A 715 -2.34 8.71 -8.31
N ILE A 716 -1.38 8.17 -7.54
CA ILE A 716 -1.13 8.54 -6.14
C ILE A 716 -0.36 9.86 -6.03
N TYR A 717 0.46 10.18 -7.04
CA TYR A 717 1.32 11.36 -7.07
C TYR A 717 0.97 12.37 -8.18
N ALA A 718 0.00 12.01 -9.04
CA ALA A 718 -0.56 12.86 -10.08
C ALA A 718 -0.84 14.29 -9.59
N LYS A 719 -0.40 15.30 -10.36
CA LYS A 719 -0.67 16.70 -10.05
C LYS A 719 -2.18 16.97 -10.02
N PRO A 720 -2.74 17.53 -8.93
CA PRO A 720 -4.15 17.92 -8.87
C PRO A 720 -4.52 18.91 -9.98
N GLN A 721 -5.60 18.62 -10.69
CA GLN A 721 -6.09 19.44 -11.80
C GLN A 721 -7.34 20.23 -11.39
N PRO A 722 -7.47 21.52 -11.77
CA PRO A 722 -8.67 22.30 -11.47
C PRO A 722 -9.87 21.76 -12.25
N ALA A 723 -10.97 21.47 -11.55
CA ALA A 723 -12.24 21.06 -12.13
C ALA A 723 -13.08 22.29 -12.54
N PRO A 724 -14.06 22.15 -13.47
CA PRO A 724 -14.88 23.27 -13.94
C PRO A 724 -15.76 23.96 -12.88
N ASP A 725 -15.96 23.32 -11.72
CA ASP A 725 -16.69 23.87 -10.57
C ASP A 725 -15.79 24.56 -9.53
N GLY A 726 -14.48 24.64 -9.79
CA GLY A 726 -13.48 25.18 -8.88
C GLY A 726 -12.94 24.18 -7.84
N SER A 727 -13.41 22.93 -7.84
CA SER A 727 -12.81 21.87 -7.03
C SER A 727 -11.50 21.34 -7.65
N LEU A 728 -10.85 20.39 -6.99
CA LEU A 728 -9.67 19.70 -7.51
C LEU A 728 -10.02 18.25 -7.91
N THR A 729 -9.68 17.89 -9.13
CA THR A 729 -9.57 16.50 -9.57
C THR A 729 -8.22 15.97 -9.09
N VAL A 730 -8.24 15.06 -8.10
CA VAL A 730 -7.04 14.61 -7.37
C VAL A 730 -6.61 13.17 -7.67
N GLU A 731 -7.34 12.44 -8.50
CA GLU A 731 -7.15 10.99 -8.72
C GLU A 731 -7.07 10.21 -7.37
N GLN A 732 -5.90 9.67 -7.02
CA GLN A 732 -5.61 9.06 -5.72
C GLN A 732 -4.63 9.91 -4.87
N ASN A 733 -4.25 11.10 -5.33
CA ASN A 733 -3.36 12.02 -4.63
C ASN A 733 -4.07 12.79 -3.51
N TYR A 734 -4.38 12.08 -2.42
CA TYR A 734 -5.02 12.68 -1.26
C TYR A 734 -4.15 13.71 -0.53
N THR A 735 -2.81 13.71 -0.75
CA THR A 735 -1.90 14.76 -0.24
C THR A 735 -2.10 16.10 -0.97
N ARG A 736 -2.63 16.04 -2.21
CA ARG A 736 -2.81 17.18 -3.11
C ARG A 736 -1.51 17.91 -3.44
N VAL A 737 -0.38 17.18 -3.40
CA VAL A 737 0.95 17.65 -3.79
C VAL A 737 1.45 16.79 -4.94
N GLY A 738 1.69 17.40 -6.09
CA GLY A 738 2.21 16.76 -7.31
C GLY A 738 2.70 17.83 -8.28
N THR A 739 3.46 17.45 -9.31
CA THR A 739 4.02 18.39 -10.29
C THR A 739 3.97 17.79 -11.69
N ASP A 740 3.88 18.63 -12.73
CA ASP A 740 3.83 18.18 -14.13
C ASP A 740 5.05 17.32 -14.50
N HIS A 741 6.19 17.52 -13.81
CA HIS A 741 7.41 16.76 -14.01
C HIS A 741 7.36 15.36 -13.37
N ILE A 742 6.66 15.19 -12.25
CA ILE A 742 6.39 13.87 -11.66
C ILE A 742 5.48 13.08 -12.62
N ASP A 743 4.41 13.72 -13.10
CA ASP A 743 3.48 13.13 -14.08
C ASP A 743 4.22 12.71 -15.36
N GLN A 744 5.11 13.58 -15.90
CA GLN A 744 5.96 13.28 -17.05
C GLN A 744 6.88 12.08 -16.83
N LEU A 745 7.55 11.98 -15.68
CA LEU A 745 8.46 10.88 -15.38
C LEU A 745 7.73 9.53 -15.31
N PHE A 746 6.52 9.49 -14.72
CA PHE A 746 5.67 8.30 -14.76
C PHE A 746 5.20 7.95 -16.17
N ASP A 747 4.69 8.93 -16.93
CA ASP A 747 4.19 8.69 -18.29
C ASP A 747 5.30 8.25 -19.26
N GLN A 748 6.54 8.72 -19.04
CA GLN A 748 7.75 8.23 -19.72
C GLN A 748 8.13 6.81 -19.25
N ALA A 749 8.26 6.58 -17.94
CA ALA A 749 8.63 5.27 -17.39
C ALA A 749 7.69 4.15 -17.84
N ALA A 750 6.38 4.39 -17.83
CA ALA A 750 5.37 3.44 -18.29
C ALA A 750 5.40 3.19 -19.81
N SER A 751 6.16 3.98 -20.57
CA SER A 751 6.31 3.90 -22.03
C SER A 751 7.69 3.42 -22.50
N GLU A 752 8.69 3.43 -21.62
CA GLU A 752 10.05 2.98 -21.95
C GLU A 752 10.12 1.44 -22.04
N LEU A 753 10.84 0.91 -23.02
CA LEU A 753 10.97 -0.52 -23.31
C LEU A 753 12.30 -1.10 -22.85
N ASP A 754 13.28 -0.28 -22.48
CA ASP A 754 14.44 -0.71 -21.72
C ASP A 754 14.15 -0.76 -20.21
N GLU A 755 14.36 -1.93 -19.59
CA GLU A 755 14.04 -2.19 -18.18
C GLU A 755 15.03 -1.55 -17.19
N GLY A 756 16.14 -0.99 -17.68
CA GLY A 756 17.05 -0.13 -16.94
C GLY A 756 16.59 1.34 -16.99
N ALA A 757 16.43 1.90 -18.20
CA ALA A 757 16.00 3.29 -18.37
C ALA A 757 14.61 3.56 -17.75
N ALA A 758 13.65 2.63 -17.90
CA ALA A 758 12.35 2.72 -17.25
C ALA A 758 12.45 2.80 -15.73
N ARG A 759 13.42 2.10 -15.13
CA ARG A 759 13.66 2.14 -13.68
C ARG A 759 14.29 3.47 -13.25
N THR A 760 15.25 3.99 -14.02
CA THR A 760 15.85 5.30 -13.72
C THR A 760 14.87 6.47 -13.83
N LEU A 761 13.83 6.35 -14.66
CA LEU A 761 12.70 7.30 -14.66
C LEU A 761 11.83 7.17 -13.39
N VAL A 762 11.65 5.97 -12.84
CA VAL A 762 10.97 5.73 -11.54
C VAL A 762 11.82 6.21 -10.35
N GLU A 763 13.13 5.98 -10.37
CA GLU A 763 14.09 6.48 -9.37
C GLU A 763 14.04 8.03 -9.31
N GLN A 764 14.07 8.68 -10.48
CA GLN A 764 13.89 10.13 -10.60
C GLN A 764 12.51 10.60 -10.11
N ALA A 765 11.43 9.85 -10.38
CA ALA A 765 10.09 10.21 -9.92
C ALA A 765 10.01 10.21 -8.38
N ASP A 766 10.54 9.18 -7.71
CA ASP A 766 10.56 9.10 -6.25
C ASP A 766 11.36 10.25 -5.62
N ALA A 767 12.56 10.54 -6.14
CA ALA A 767 13.37 11.67 -5.67
C ALA A 767 12.63 13.02 -5.80
N ARG A 768 11.80 13.20 -6.85
CA ARG A 768 10.95 14.39 -7.02
C ARG A 768 9.74 14.41 -6.09
N ILE A 769 9.16 13.25 -5.76
CA ILE A 769 8.07 13.13 -4.76
C ILE A 769 8.61 13.51 -3.37
N TRP A 770 9.76 12.98 -2.96
CA TRP A 770 10.45 13.39 -1.73
C TRP A 770 10.72 14.90 -1.70
N ALA A 771 11.27 15.46 -2.79
CA ALA A 771 11.54 16.90 -2.90
C ALA A 771 10.28 17.78 -2.82
N ALA A 772 9.08 17.25 -3.11
CA ALA A 772 7.81 17.97 -3.00
C ALA A 772 7.20 17.93 -1.57
N ALA A 773 7.66 17.00 -0.72
CA ALA A 773 7.31 16.87 0.70
C ALA A 773 5.80 16.72 1.04
N GLY A 774 4.97 16.22 0.11
CA GLY A 774 3.55 15.96 0.37
C GLY A 774 3.28 14.67 1.17
N SER A 775 4.20 13.71 1.07
CA SER A 775 4.18 12.43 1.78
C SER A 775 5.53 12.16 2.42
N ILE A 776 5.51 11.46 3.55
CA ILE A 776 6.72 10.99 4.25
C ILE A 776 6.50 9.52 4.65
N PRO A 777 7.00 8.55 3.86
CA PRO A 777 7.13 7.16 4.28
C PRO A 777 7.82 7.05 5.64
N LEU A 778 7.18 6.33 6.56
CA LEU A 778 7.66 6.17 7.94
C LEU A 778 8.28 4.79 8.15
N TYR A 779 7.59 3.73 7.73
CA TYR A 779 8.03 2.34 7.83
C TYR A 779 7.23 1.45 6.88
N GLN A 780 7.85 0.36 6.43
CA GLN A 780 7.13 -0.77 5.83
C GLN A 780 6.37 -1.51 6.92
N ARG A 781 5.15 -1.97 6.62
CA ARG A 781 4.23 -2.54 7.61
C ARG A 781 4.63 -3.96 8.01
N PRO A 782 4.34 -4.40 9.26
CA PRO A 782 4.53 -5.80 9.66
C PRO A 782 3.36 -6.67 9.17
N GLU A 783 3.65 -7.74 8.44
CA GLU A 783 2.68 -8.82 8.19
C GLU A 783 2.78 -9.84 9.34
N LEU A 784 1.67 -10.08 10.03
CA LEU A 784 1.59 -11.00 11.19
C LEU A 784 0.48 -12.03 10.96
N VAL A 785 0.85 -13.31 10.81
CA VAL A 785 -0.10 -14.39 10.53
C VAL A 785 0.04 -15.51 11.54
N ALA A 786 -1.00 -15.77 12.32
CA ALA A 786 -1.08 -16.96 13.17
C ALA A 786 -1.40 -18.18 12.30
N THR A 787 -0.55 -19.21 12.36
CA THR A 787 -0.78 -20.50 11.68
C THR A 787 -0.60 -21.68 12.63
N LYS A 788 -1.32 -22.78 12.39
CA LYS A 788 -1.05 -24.05 13.10
C LYS A 788 0.37 -24.54 12.80
N LYS A 789 1.07 -25.03 13.82
CA LYS A 789 2.45 -25.57 13.71
C LYS A 789 2.58 -26.72 12.72
N THR A 790 1.50 -27.48 12.50
CA THR A 790 1.44 -28.63 11.59
C THR A 790 1.07 -28.25 10.16
N LEU A 791 1.06 -26.96 9.82
CA LEU A 791 0.66 -26.43 8.52
C LEU A 791 1.84 -25.72 7.85
N ALA A 792 2.01 -25.96 6.54
CA ALA A 792 3.18 -25.55 5.78
C ALA A 792 2.82 -24.91 4.43
N ASN A 793 3.78 -24.17 3.86
CA ASN A 793 3.67 -23.33 2.66
C ASN A 793 2.59 -22.23 2.75
N VAL A 794 2.23 -21.80 3.98
CA VAL A 794 1.32 -20.68 4.26
C VAL A 794 1.70 -19.96 5.55
N GLY A 795 1.62 -18.64 5.54
CA GLY A 795 2.01 -17.78 6.65
C GLY A 795 1.98 -16.32 6.22
N ALA A 796 3.02 -15.57 6.57
CA ALA A 796 3.23 -14.23 6.06
C ALA A 796 3.94 -14.33 4.69
N PHE A 797 3.34 -13.81 3.63
CA PHE A 797 3.82 -14.02 2.25
C PHE A 797 4.70 -12.89 1.70
N GLY A 798 4.66 -11.70 2.29
CA GLY A 798 5.29 -10.52 1.70
C GLY A 798 4.78 -10.31 0.27
N PHE A 799 5.70 -10.17 -0.69
CA PHE A 799 5.35 -10.09 -2.12
C PHE A 799 5.03 -11.43 -2.80
N ALA A 800 5.35 -12.57 -2.19
CA ALA A 800 5.32 -13.86 -2.88
C ALA A 800 3.88 -14.29 -3.24
N THR A 801 3.62 -14.57 -4.52
CA THR A 801 2.32 -15.11 -4.96
C THR A 801 2.17 -16.58 -4.51
N PRO A 802 1.16 -16.94 -3.68
CA PRO A 802 1.13 -18.27 -3.08
C PRO A 802 0.79 -19.38 -4.07
N ARG A 803 1.57 -20.47 -4.05
CA ARG A 803 1.22 -21.71 -4.76
C ARG A 803 0.23 -22.52 -3.93
N PHE A 804 -1.06 -22.22 -4.08
CA PHE A 804 -2.15 -22.89 -3.36
C PHE A 804 -2.11 -24.43 -3.43
N GLN A 805 -1.58 -24.99 -4.53
CA GLN A 805 -1.39 -26.45 -4.68
C GLN A 805 -0.40 -27.08 -3.68
N ASP A 806 0.48 -26.28 -3.09
CA ASP A 806 1.55 -26.70 -2.19
C ASP A 806 1.21 -26.50 -0.71
N ILE A 807 0.16 -25.73 -0.40
CA ILE A 807 -0.32 -25.55 0.97
C ILE A 807 -0.87 -26.88 1.50
N GLY A 808 -0.40 -27.32 2.67
CA GLY A 808 -0.84 -28.58 3.27
C GLY A 808 -0.35 -28.79 4.69
N TYR A 809 -0.94 -29.79 5.36
CA TYR A 809 -0.49 -30.22 6.68
C TYR A 809 0.72 -31.14 6.57
N THR A 810 1.71 -30.96 7.44
CA THR A 810 2.87 -31.87 7.56
C THR A 810 2.42 -33.28 7.94
N LYS A 811 3.22 -34.29 7.61
CA LYS A 811 3.03 -35.70 8.04
C LYS A 811 3.03 -35.86 9.57
#